data_AF-A0AAD1N114-F1
#
_entry.id   AF-A0AAD1N114-F1
#
_cell.length_a   1.000
_cell.length_b   1.000
_cell.length_c   1.000
_cell.angle_alpha   90.00
_cell.angle_beta   90.00
_cell.angle_gamma   90.00
#
_symmetry.space_group_name_H-M   'P 1'
#
loop_
_entity.id
_entity.type
_entity.pdbx_description
1 polymer ?
#
loop_
_entity_poly.entity_id
_entity_poly.type
_entity_poly.pdbx_seq_one_letter_code
_entity_poly.pdbx_strand_id
1 'polypeptide(L)'
;MLPAPRLDDRGFQDLVDDARRRIRRTCPTWSEHNISDPGITLVETFAMMLDQLIYRLNRVPDRHYVKFLELLGLELRPPGAAQGEVTFWLSAPQPQTIRVREGIEVSTDRTDLEEPVVFSTAEPLDIVPCTLQSGQVATVSAGGIPVDRSNPTTGAGFPCFSAMPTPGDALLIGLDKAVPRCAVLLRIVCQVSGVGVDPTDPPYVWEAWTEPGGWKPCEVDRDETKAFNQPGDVILHVPKGHTLASPETLAGTRRGWLRCRLLEPSPGQDTYSESPLINSITAATKGGTIPIVHARVIRDEVVGVSDGTPAQRLPLKNRPVLPWAGTTLSVVRDGAATEWHPVENFAFEKQDSQSFHIDAVDGEVVFGPAVREADGSLTQYGRIPPKGATLKMTAYRTGGGPAGNVRKGAIHVLKTSVPYVSRVENRRAAAGGAPAETIEDAKTRGPLLIRSRGRAVTAEDFEELAREAAPGIARVHCLTPSSPAEAGLIRLLVVPNVSSDALGAVRREDLDLSDDTKARIKAYLDERKLAGTHVRVKAPAYQGLTIVATLAALPGYRRDHLRDDVLRALNRLLHPLTGGPDGTGWPIGRPVQRHELAAALAWTPGVDMSREVVLDLYPADTTTGARGDRVDKLLLNPDALVLSHRHKVQVS
;
A
#
# COMPACT_ATOMS: atom_id res chain seq x y z
N MET A 1 -18.50 18.40 16.01
CA MET A 1 -19.75 17.63 16.14
C MET A 1 -20.48 18.09 17.39
N LEU A 2 -21.82 18.19 17.35
CA LEU A 2 -22.59 18.28 18.58
C LEU A 2 -22.50 16.92 19.28
N PRO A 3 -22.15 16.85 20.58
CA PRO A 3 -22.09 15.58 21.29
C PRO A 3 -23.49 14.94 21.28
N ALA A 4 -23.54 13.61 21.14
CA ALA A 4 -24.80 12.88 21.29
C ALA A 4 -25.38 13.22 22.68
N PRO A 5 -26.61 13.73 22.76
CA PRO A 5 -27.17 14.11 24.04
C PRO A 5 -27.40 12.85 24.87
N ARG A 6 -27.01 12.91 26.15
CA ARG A 6 -27.54 11.98 27.15
C ARG A 6 -29.01 12.35 27.35
N LEU A 7 -29.91 11.42 27.02
CA LEU A 7 -31.35 11.61 27.17
C LEU A 7 -31.76 11.65 28.65
N ASP A 8 -31.00 10.99 29.52
CA ASP A 8 -31.12 11.05 30.97
C ASP A 8 -29.71 10.97 31.58
N ASP A 9 -29.34 11.96 32.39
CA ASP A 9 -28.00 12.13 32.96
C ASP A 9 -27.89 11.61 34.41
N ARG A 10 -29.01 11.16 35.00
CA ARG A 10 -29.06 10.61 36.36
C ARG A 10 -28.31 9.27 36.43
N GLY A 11 -27.42 9.15 37.39
CA GLY A 11 -26.81 7.88 37.77
C GLY A 11 -27.53 7.21 38.94
N PHE A 12 -27.09 6.01 39.29
CA PHE A 12 -27.57 5.26 40.47
C PHE A 12 -27.74 6.14 41.73
N GLN A 13 -26.71 6.92 42.09
CA GLN A 13 -26.73 7.71 43.32
C GLN A 13 -27.79 8.82 43.27
N ASP A 14 -27.94 9.48 42.11
CA ASP A 14 -28.94 10.53 41.91
C ASP A 14 -30.36 9.97 42.09
N LEU A 15 -30.61 8.76 41.57
CA LEU A 15 -31.89 8.06 41.70
C LEU A 15 -32.20 7.68 43.15
N VAL A 16 -31.20 7.19 43.89
CA VAL A 16 -31.35 6.87 45.32
C VAL A 16 -31.63 8.14 46.13
N ASP A 17 -30.90 9.22 45.86
CA ASP A 17 -31.06 10.49 46.57
C ASP A 17 -32.41 11.15 46.27
N ASP A 18 -32.89 11.08 45.02
CA ASP A 18 -34.23 11.52 44.64
C ASP A 18 -35.33 10.71 45.32
N ALA A 19 -35.19 9.38 45.37
CA ALA A 19 -36.13 8.52 46.07
C ALA A 19 -36.17 8.85 47.57
N ARG A 20 -35.01 9.02 48.22
CA ARG A 20 -34.89 9.43 49.63
C ARG A 20 -35.50 10.82 49.88
N ARG A 21 -35.29 11.79 48.98
CA ARG A 21 -35.94 13.11 49.04
C ARG A 21 -37.46 12.99 48.96
N ARG A 22 -37.97 12.10 48.10
CA ARG A 22 -39.41 11.88 47.92
C ARG A 22 -40.05 11.19 49.13
N ILE A 23 -39.42 10.15 49.67
CA ILE A 23 -39.86 9.43 50.88
C ILE A 23 -40.06 10.39 52.04
N ARG A 24 -39.06 11.25 52.33
CA ARG A 24 -39.14 12.25 53.40
C ARG A 24 -40.33 13.20 53.30
N ARG A 25 -40.82 13.48 52.08
CA ARG A 25 -41.97 14.37 51.85
C ARG A 25 -43.32 13.65 51.89
N THR A 26 -43.36 12.39 51.45
CA THR A 26 -44.62 11.66 51.24
C THR A 26 -44.93 10.63 52.32
N CYS A 27 -43.90 10.12 53.01
CA CYS A 27 -44.01 9.13 54.07
C CYS A 27 -43.23 9.61 55.32
N PRO A 28 -43.63 10.71 55.98
CA PRO A 28 -42.90 11.27 57.12
C PRO A 28 -42.84 10.32 58.33
N THR A 29 -43.69 9.30 58.39
CA THR A 29 -43.66 8.24 59.40
C THR A 29 -42.54 7.21 59.19
N TRP A 30 -41.98 7.11 57.98
CA TRP A 30 -40.82 6.27 57.70
C TRP A 30 -39.56 7.07 58.04
N SER A 31 -39.03 6.86 59.25
CA SER A 31 -37.93 7.65 59.82
C SER A 31 -36.55 7.00 59.67
N GLU A 32 -36.49 5.67 59.62
CA GLU A 32 -35.26 4.91 59.38
C GLU A 32 -34.88 4.99 57.88
N HIS A 33 -33.70 5.50 57.59
CA HIS A 33 -33.16 5.60 56.21
C HIS A 33 -31.74 5.04 56.13
N ASN A 34 -31.40 4.12 57.04
CA ASN A 34 -30.08 3.53 57.13
C ASN A 34 -29.88 2.45 56.03
N ILE A 35 -28.63 2.06 55.79
CA ILE A 35 -28.27 1.06 54.77
C ILE A 35 -28.88 -0.32 55.09
N SER A 36 -29.18 -0.58 56.36
CA SER A 36 -29.74 -1.85 56.85
C SER A 36 -31.27 -1.93 56.73
N ASP A 37 -31.93 -0.85 56.31
CA ASP A 37 -33.37 -0.82 56.10
C ASP A 37 -33.73 -1.59 54.81
N PRO A 38 -34.52 -2.68 54.89
CA PRO A 38 -34.95 -3.44 53.72
C PRO A 38 -35.66 -2.60 52.65
N GLY A 39 -36.39 -1.56 53.06
CA GLY A 39 -37.03 -0.62 52.15
C GLY A 39 -36.03 0.26 51.40
N ILE A 40 -34.92 0.66 52.04
CA ILE A 40 -33.82 1.35 51.36
C ILE A 40 -33.08 0.39 50.41
N THR A 41 -32.89 -0.87 50.79
CA THR A 41 -32.34 -1.90 49.89
C THR A 41 -33.22 -2.11 48.65
N LEU A 42 -34.55 -2.08 48.79
CA LEU A 42 -35.45 -2.12 47.65
C LEU A 42 -35.31 -0.87 46.76
N VAL A 43 -35.20 0.32 47.36
CA VAL A 43 -34.95 1.57 46.61
C VAL A 43 -33.65 1.48 45.81
N GLU A 44 -32.57 1.01 46.43
CA GLU A 44 -31.29 0.79 45.76
C GLU A 44 -31.42 -0.24 44.63
N THR A 45 -32.16 -1.33 44.84
CA THR A 45 -32.41 -2.34 43.81
C THR A 45 -33.13 -1.74 42.60
N PHE A 46 -34.21 -0.97 42.83
CA PHE A 46 -34.94 -0.30 41.75
C PHE A 46 -34.11 0.81 41.08
N ALA A 47 -33.30 1.54 41.84
CA ALA A 47 -32.37 2.52 41.30
C ALA A 47 -31.34 1.85 40.37
N MET A 48 -30.81 0.67 40.75
CA MET A 48 -29.91 -0.11 39.88
C MET A 48 -30.62 -0.58 38.61
N MET A 49 -31.85 -1.06 38.71
CA MET A 49 -32.64 -1.47 37.53
C MET A 49 -32.90 -0.28 36.59
N LEU A 50 -33.23 0.89 37.15
CA LEU A 50 -33.49 2.10 36.37
C LEU A 50 -32.21 2.68 35.77
N ASP A 51 -31.08 2.64 36.48
CA ASP A 51 -29.75 3.01 35.96
C ASP A 51 -29.38 2.15 34.73
N GLN A 52 -29.67 0.84 34.75
CA GLN A 52 -29.52 -0.04 33.59
C GLN A 52 -30.45 0.33 32.41
N LEU A 53 -31.69 0.77 32.69
CA LEU A 53 -32.62 1.26 31.66
C LEU A 53 -32.14 2.60 31.08
N ILE A 54 -31.67 3.52 31.91
CA ILE A 54 -31.08 4.81 31.50
C ILE A 54 -29.86 4.57 30.62
N TYR A 55 -28.99 3.63 30.99
CA TYR A 55 -27.86 3.22 30.17
C TYR A 55 -28.30 2.76 28.76
N ARG A 56 -29.37 1.96 28.66
CA ARG A 56 -29.92 1.53 27.35
C ARG A 56 -30.56 2.68 26.59
N LEU A 57 -31.28 3.57 27.28
CA LEU A 57 -31.91 4.76 26.68
C LEU A 57 -30.85 5.68 26.07
N ASN A 58 -29.73 5.90 26.77
CA ASN A 58 -28.63 6.72 26.29
C ASN A 58 -27.86 6.13 25.10
N ARG A 59 -28.12 4.86 24.72
CA ARG A 59 -27.60 4.24 23.48
C ARG A 59 -28.49 4.49 22.25
N VAL A 60 -29.71 4.98 22.45
CA VAL A 60 -30.70 5.21 21.38
C VAL A 60 -30.23 6.29 20.38
N PRO A 61 -29.70 7.46 20.80
CA PRO A 61 -29.23 8.48 19.87
C PRO A 61 -28.16 7.96 18.89
N ASP A 62 -27.17 7.23 19.39
CA ASP A 62 -26.10 6.66 18.54
C ASP A 62 -26.64 5.65 17.53
N ARG A 63 -27.58 4.79 17.96
CA ARG A 63 -28.22 3.80 17.08
C ARG A 63 -29.07 4.47 16.00
N HIS A 64 -29.79 5.53 16.34
CA HIS A 64 -30.52 6.32 15.35
C HIS A 64 -29.58 7.01 14.37
N TYR A 65 -28.47 7.56 14.84
CA TYR A 65 -27.47 8.19 13.97
C TYR A 65 -26.93 7.21 12.92
N VAL A 66 -26.53 6.01 13.33
CA VAL A 66 -26.10 4.94 12.39
C VAL A 66 -27.23 4.58 11.42
N LYS A 67 -28.47 4.45 11.91
CA LYS A 67 -29.61 4.13 11.04
C LYS A 67 -29.92 5.25 10.04
N PHE A 68 -29.73 6.52 10.40
CA PHE A 68 -29.86 7.63 9.47
C PHE A 68 -28.78 7.59 8.38
N LEU A 69 -27.54 7.24 8.72
CA LEU A 69 -26.49 7.04 7.72
C LEU A 69 -26.84 5.89 6.76
N GLU A 70 -27.30 4.76 7.29
CA GLU A 70 -27.77 3.63 6.50
C GLU A 70 -28.94 4.01 5.57
N LEU A 71 -29.91 4.79 6.08
CA LEU A 71 -31.04 5.30 5.28
C LEU A 71 -30.59 6.26 4.16
N LEU A 72 -29.46 6.94 4.33
CA LEU A 72 -28.84 7.77 3.30
C LEU A 72 -28.02 6.94 2.30
N GLY A 73 -27.96 5.61 2.47
CA GLY A 73 -27.21 4.71 1.60
C GLY A 73 -25.70 4.68 1.91
N LEU A 74 -25.29 5.06 3.13
CA LEU A 74 -23.91 4.88 3.55
C LEU A 74 -23.63 3.45 3.96
N GLU A 75 -22.72 2.83 3.22
CA GLU A 75 -22.15 1.53 3.53
C GLU A 75 -20.74 1.68 4.10
N LEU A 76 -20.27 0.67 4.83
CA LEU A 76 -18.91 0.59 5.33
C LEU A 76 -17.97 0.27 4.17
N ARG A 77 -16.82 0.96 4.09
CA ARG A 77 -15.81 0.63 3.09
C ARG A 77 -15.16 -0.72 3.41
N PRO A 78 -14.95 -1.58 2.39
CA PRO A 78 -14.25 -2.84 2.56
C PRO A 78 -12.78 -2.61 2.95
N PRO A 79 -12.10 -3.65 3.48
CA PRO A 79 -10.68 -3.54 3.76
C PRO A 79 -9.86 -3.28 2.48
N GLY A 80 -8.78 -2.52 2.62
CA GLY A 80 -7.77 -2.39 1.58
C GLY A 80 -6.97 -3.68 1.45
N ALA A 81 -6.72 -4.11 0.21
CA ALA A 81 -5.85 -5.25 -0.06
C ALA A 81 -4.41 -4.79 -0.31
N ALA A 82 -3.46 -5.40 0.42
CA ALA A 82 -2.05 -5.14 0.20
C ALA A 82 -1.65 -5.58 -1.22
N GLN A 83 -0.79 -4.79 -1.85
CA GLN A 83 -0.27 -5.02 -3.18
C GLN A 83 1.26 -5.11 -3.11
N GLY A 84 1.83 -5.95 -3.96
CA GLY A 84 3.26 -6.10 -4.08
C GLY A 84 3.62 -6.73 -5.42
N GLU A 85 4.88 -7.07 -5.61
CA GLU A 85 5.34 -7.83 -6.77
C GLU A 85 6.12 -9.06 -6.30
N VAL A 86 5.98 -10.14 -7.05
CA VAL A 86 6.79 -11.36 -6.87
C VAL A 86 7.49 -11.73 -8.15
N THR A 87 8.70 -12.26 -8.02
CA THR A 87 9.47 -12.84 -9.12
C THR A 87 9.33 -14.35 -9.10
N PHE A 88 8.85 -14.92 -10.19
CA PHE A 88 8.87 -16.35 -10.46
C PHE A 88 10.20 -16.69 -11.14
N TRP A 89 11.02 -17.51 -10.49
CA TRP A 89 12.31 -17.95 -11.00
C TRP A 89 12.19 -19.29 -11.72
N LEU A 90 12.65 -19.35 -12.95
CA LEU A 90 12.72 -20.58 -13.72
C LEU A 90 13.85 -21.48 -13.16
N SER A 91 13.62 -22.78 -13.20
CA SER A 91 14.62 -23.80 -12.81
C SER A 91 15.82 -23.81 -13.76
N ALA A 92 15.58 -23.48 -15.03
CA ALA A 92 16.56 -23.26 -16.07
C ALA A 92 15.93 -22.40 -17.18
N PRO A 93 16.72 -21.71 -18.01
CA PRO A 93 16.20 -21.04 -19.21
C PRO A 93 15.36 -21.99 -20.07
N GLN A 94 14.19 -21.53 -20.50
CA GLN A 94 13.24 -22.34 -21.27
C GLN A 94 13.27 -21.92 -22.76
N PRO A 95 13.05 -22.85 -23.70
CA PRO A 95 12.96 -22.51 -25.13
C PRO A 95 11.60 -21.92 -25.51
N GLN A 96 10.57 -22.10 -24.68
CA GLN A 96 9.20 -21.65 -24.92
C GLN A 96 8.76 -20.65 -23.85
N THR A 97 7.79 -19.81 -24.20
CA THR A 97 7.18 -18.85 -23.26
C THR A 97 6.44 -19.59 -22.16
N ILE A 98 6.74 -19.27 -20.90
CA ILE A 98 6.04 -19.82 -19.74
C ILE A 98 4.96 -18.83 -19.29
N ARG A 99 3.70 -19.26 -19.30
CA ARG A 99 2.54 -18.46 -18.89
C ARG A 99 2.27 -18.61 -17.39
N VAL A 100 2.39 -17.52 -16.64
CA VAL A 100 1.80 -17.40 -15.30
C VAL A 100 0.41 -16.78 -15.47
N ARG A 101 -0.64 -17.50 -15.07
CA ARG A 101 -2.02 -17.02 -15.18
C ARG A 101 -2.35 -16.00 -14.08
N GLU A 102 -3.39 -15.20 -14.30
CA GLU A 102 -4.01 -14.44 -13.21
C GLU A 102 -4.65 -15.41 -12.19
N GLY A 103 -4.62 -15.07 -10.90
CA GLY A 103 -5.19 -15.88 -9.82
C GLY A 103 -4.31 -17.02 -9.33
N ILE A 104 -3.03 -17.08 -9.73
CA ILE A 104 -2.05 -18.01 -9.16
C ILE A 104 -1.77 -17.60 -7.72
N GLU A 105 -1.92 -18.54 -6.77
CA GLU A 105 -1.74 -18.27 -5.35
C GLU A 105 -0.28 -18.49 -4.91
N VAL A 106 0.23 -17.52 -4.15
CA VAL A 106 1.54 -17.54 -3.47
C VAL A 106 1.34 -17.10 -2.01
N SER A 107 2.22 -17.48 -1.10
CA SER A 107 2.05 -17.12 0.31
C SER A 107 3.35 -16.92 1.07
N THR A 108 3.20 -16.40 2.29
CA THR A 108 4.21 -16.56 3.35
C THR A 108 4.29 -18.01 3.82
N ASP A 109 5.28 -18.29 4.66
CA ASP A 109 5.32 -19.53 5.42
C ASP A 109 4.07 -19.69 6.29
N ARG A 110 3.73 -20.96 6.52
CA ARG A 110 2.83 -21.34 7.59
C ARG A 110 3.69 -21.59 8.83
N THR A 111 3.32 -21.00 9.96
CA THR A 111 3.91 -21.32 11.25
C THR A 111 2.91 -22.08 12.11
N ASP A 112 3.33 -22.58 13.27
CA ASP A 112 2.42 -23.23 14.22
C ASP A 112 1.42 -22.25 14.84
N LEU A 113 1.73 -20.95 14.83
CA LEU A 113 0.95 -19.88 15.47
C LEU A 113 0.15 -19.04 14.48
N GLU A 114 0.59 -18.93 13.23
CA GLU A 114 0.02 -18.02 12.24
C GLU A 114 -0.35 -18.75 10.93
N GLU A 115 -1.54 -18.46 10.43
CA GLU A 115 -1.96 -18.90 9.10
C GLU A 115 -1.14 -18.19 8.02
N PRO A 116 -0.83 -18.87 6.90
CA PRO A 116 -0.09 -18.26 5.81
C PRO A 116 -0.91 -17.13 5.17
N VAL A 117 -0.28 -15.99 4.96
CA VAL A 117 -0.88 -14.83 4.27
C VAL A 117 -0.83 -15.11 2.76
N VAL A 118 -2.00 -15.20 2.12
CA VAL A 118 -2.15 -15.64 0.72
C VAL A 118 -2.37 -14.47 -0.22
N PHE A 119 -1.60 -14.44 -1.30
CA PHE A 119 -1.72 -13.48 -2.39
C PHE A 119 -2.05 -14.19 -3.69
N SER A 120 -2.80 -13.53 -4.56
CA SER A 120 -3.02 -13.96 -5.93
C SER A 120 -2.35 -13.03 -6.93
N THR A 121 -1.85 -13.58 -8.04
CA THR A 121 -1.40 -12.79 -9.19
C THR A 121 -2.55 -11.93 -9.73
N ALA A 122 -2.30 -10.63 -9.90
CA ALA A 122 -3.33 -9.65 -10.22
C ALA A 122 -3.61 -9.55 -11.73
N GLU A 123 -2.67 -10.00 -12.56
CA GLU A 123 -2.73 -10.04 -14.02
C GLU A 123 -2.00 -11.31 -14.52
N PRO A 124 -2.07 -11.68 -15.81
CA PRO A 124 -1.22 -12.73 -16.36
C PRO A 124 0.18 -12.21 -16.76
N LEU A 125 1.19 -13.09 -16.74
CA LEU A 125 2.56 -12.80 -17.17
C LEU A 125 3.04 -13.86 -18.16
N ASP A 126 3.68 -13.39 -19.23
CA ASP A 126 4.47 -14.22 -20.15
C ASP A 126 5.95 -14.08 -19.83
N ILE A 127 6.58 -15.17 -19.37
CA ILE A 127 8.04 -15.24 -19.23
C ILE A 127 8.60 -15.63 -20.60
N VAL A 128 8.88 -14.61 -21.41
CA VAL A 128 9.33 -14.76 -22.80
C VAL A 128 10.83 -15.10 -22.83
N PRO A 129 11.25 -16.17 -23.52
CA PRO A 129 12.67 -16.52 -23.61
C PRO A 129 13.40 -15.66 -24.64
N CYS A 130 14.47 -14.97 -24.21
CA CYS A 130 15.39 -14.24 -25.07
C CYS A 130 16.75 -14.93 -25.22
N THR A 131 17.49 -14.53 -26.26
CA THR A 131 18.87 -14.92 -26.54
C THR A 131 19.64 -13.78 -27.20
N LEU A 132 20.98 -13.89 -27.19
CA LEU A 132 21.88 -13.04 -27.98
C LEU A 132 22.48 -13.72 -29.22
N GLN A 133 22.15 -14.99 -29.50
CA GLN A 133 22.66 -15.69 -30.69
C GLN A 133 22.29 -15.00 -32.00
N SER A 134 21.10 -14.42 -32.07
CA SER A 134 20.61 -13.60 -33.17
C SER A 134 20.44 -12.13 -32.76
N GLY A 135 20.98 -11.76 -31.60
CA GLY A 135 20.93 -10.41 -31.04
C GLY A 135 22.03 -9.52 -31.60
N GLN A 136 22.25 -8.39 -30.93
CA GLN A 136 23.31 -7.44 -31.27
C GLN A 136 23.98 -6.94 -30.00
N VAL A 137 25.29 -6.74 -30.05
CA VAL A 137 26.03 -6.00 -29.00
C VAL A 137 26.70 -4.83 -29.66
N ALA A 138 26.58 -3.64 -29.08
CA ALA A 138 27.22 -2.43 -29.61
C ALA A 138 27.75 -1.56 -28.47
N THR A 139 28.67 -0.66 -28.80
CA THR A 139 29.20 0.35 -27.87
C THR A 139 28.99 1.72 -28.46
N VAL A 140 28.59 2.69 -27.66
CA VAL A 140 28.39 4.08 -28.09
C VAL A 140 29.12 5.01 -27.14
N SER A 141 29.94 5.91 -27.70
CA SER A 141 30.54 6.99 -26.91
C SER A 141 29.51 8.09 -26.65
N ALA A 142 29.71 8.91 -25.61
CA ALA A 142 28.82 10.03 -25.32
C ALA A 142 28.56 10.91 -26.58
N GLY A 143 27.29 10.96 -27.02
CA GLY A 143 26.86 11.70 -28.22
C GLY A 143 27.30 11.12 -29.57
N GLY A 144 27.94 9.94 -29.58
CA GLY A 144 28.42 9.26 -30.78
C GLY A 144 27.40 8.33 -31.44
N ILE A 145 27.85 7.65 -32.49
CA ILE A 145 27.07 6.63 -33.22
C ILE A 145 27.45 5.24 -32.67
N PRO A 146 26.49 4.32 -32.50
CA PRO A 146 26.78 2.95 -32.06
C PRO A 146 27.73 2.21 -33.00
N VAL A 147 28.72 1.54 -32.41
CA VAL A 147 29.67 0.67 -33.10
C VAL A 147 29.33 -0.78 -32.77
N ASP A 148 29.11 -1.60 -33.79
CA ASP A 148 28.79 -3.02 -33.61
C ASP A 148 29.98 -3.80 -33.03
N ARG A 149 29.69 -4.63 -32.04
CA ARG A 149 30.60 -5.49 -31.27
C ARG A 149 30.09 -6.93 -31.21
N SER A 150 29.15 -7.29 -32.06
CA SER A 150 28.55 -8.62 -32.09
C SER A 150 29.59 -9.69 -32.47
N ASN A 151 29.94 -10.52 -31.49
CA ASN A 151 30.71 -11.76 -31.63
C ASN A 151 32.08 -11.61 -32.34
N PRO A 152 33.06 -10.89 -31.74
CA PRO A 152 34.37 -10.68 -32.35
C PRO A 152 35.12 -12.02 -32.56
N THR A 153 35.43 -12.34 -33.80
CA THR A 153 36.04 -13.62 -34.24
C THR A 153 37.48 -13.83 -33.75
N THR A 154 38.14 -12.80 -33.25
CA THR A 154 39.59 -12.79 -32.99
C THR A 154 39.97 -12.98 -31.52
N GLY A 155 39.03 -13.20 -30.61
CA GLY A 155 39.30 -13.42 -29.17
C GLY A 155 39.85 -12.21 -28.41
N ALA A 156 40.13 -11.09 -29.09
CA ALA A 156 40.76 -9.88 -28.56
C ALA A 156 39.86 -9.01 -27.64
N GLY A 157 38.59 -9.39 -27.46
CA GLY A 157 37.61 -8.60 -26.72
C GLY A 157 37.36 -7.22 -27.34
N PHE A 158 36.54 -6.41 -26.68
CA PHE A 158 36.27 -5.02 -27.06
C PHE A 158 36.06 -4.15 -25.82
N PRO A 159 36.45 -2.86 -25.85
CA PRO A 159 36.21 -1.95 -24.74
C PRO A 159 34.70 -1.66 -24.63
N CYS A 160 34.14 -1.76 -23.42
CA CYS A 160 32.70 -1.53 -23.21
C CYS A 160 32.30 -0.04 -23.21
N PHE A 161 33.29 0.85 -23.07
CA PHE A 161 33.18 2.31 -23.11
C PHE A 161 34.24 2.88 -24.05
N SER A 162 34.33 4.21 -24.15
CA SER A 162 35.44 4.84 -24.88
C SER A 162 36.78 4.63 -24.14
N ALA A 163 37.91 4.82 -24.84
CA ALA A 163 39.25 4.54 -24.29
C ALA A 163 39.53 5.29 -22.97
N MET A 164 39.02 6.52 -22.86
CA MET A 164 38.93 7.28 -21.62
C MET A 164 37.43 7.43 -21.29
N PRO A 165 36.86 6.55 -20.45
CA PRO A 165 35.42 6.50 -20.24
C PRO A 165 34.84 7.85 -19.82
N THR A 166 33.80 8.32 -20.52
CA THR A 166 33.13 9.59 -20.24
C THR A 166 31.66 9.38 -19.88
N PRO A 167 31.08 10.19 -18.97
CA PRO A 167 29.65 10.14 -18.67
C PRO A 167 28.80 10.19 -19.95
N GLY A 168 27.92 9.20 -20.11
CA GLY A 168 27.12 9.02 -21.32
C GLY A 168 27.61 7.91 -22.26
N ASP A 169 28.83 7.42 -22.11
CA ASP A 169 29.28 6.19 -22.77
C ASP A 169 28.36 5.02 -22.40
N ALA A 170 28.05 4.14 -23.35
CA ALA A 170 27.16 3.03 -23.10
C ALA A 170 27.50 1.75 -23.88
N LEU A 171 27.31 0.62 -23.19
CA LEU A 171 27.23 -0.71 -23.76
C LEU A 171 25.76 -1.01 -24.08
N LEU A 172 25.48 -1.40 -25.31
CA LEU A 172 24.15 -1.70 -25.84
C LEU A 172 24.01 -3.20 -26.09
N ILE A 173 22.89 -3.78 -25.67
CA ILE A 173 22.57 -5.19 -25.78
C ILE A 173 21.18 -5.32 -26.40
N GLY A 174 21.12 -5.71 -27.66
CA GLY A 174 19.89 -5.92 -28.43
C GLY A 174 19.46 -7.38 -28.40
N LEU A 175 18.48 -7.71 -27.56
CA LEU A 175 17.89 -9.04 -27.48
C LEU A 175 17.06 -9.37 -28.74
N ASP A 176 16.95 -10.66 -29.07
CA ASP A 176 16.14 -11.14 -30.19
C ASP A 176 14.63 -10.87 -30.01
N LYS A 177 14.16 -10.78 -28.77
CA LYS A 177 12.75 -10.53 -28.41
C LYS A 177 12.62 -9.43 -27.35
N ALA A 178 11.45 -8.81 -27.31
CA ALA A 178 11.01 -8.05 -26.16
C ALA A 178 10.66 -8.98 -25.00
N VAL A 179 11.15 -8.62 -23.82
CA VAL A 179 10.98 -9.39 -22.57
C VAL A 179 10.43 -8.51 -21.44
N PRO A 180 9.23 -7.91 -21.61
CA PRO A 180 8.64 -7.07 -20.58
C PRO A 180 8.45 -7.87 -19.28
N ARG A 181 8.72 -7.22 -18.14
CA ARG A 181 8.61 -7.81 -16.79
C ARG A 181 9.51 -9.03 -16.54
N CYS A 182 10.41 -9.39 -17.44
CA CYS A 182 11.28 -10.56 -17.27
C CYS A 182 12.54 -10.23 -16.46
N ALA A 183 13.05 -11.23 -15.74
CA ALA A 183 14.40 -11.20 -15.19
C ALA A 183 15.36 -11.79 -16.23
N VAL A 184 16.23 -10.94 -16.78
CA VAL A 184 17.20 -11.32 -17.82
C VAL A 184 18.56 -11.55 -17.17
N LEU A 185 19.11 -12.74 -17.39
CA LEU A 185 20.48 -13.07 -17.08
C LEU A 185 21.37 -12.66 -18.25
N LEU A 186 22.36 -11.82 -17.96
CA LEU A 186 23.48 -11.51 -18.84
C LEU A 186 24.74 -12.15 -18.26
N ARG A 187 25.32 -13.12 -18.97
CA ARG A 187 26.62 -13.67 -18.60
C ARG A 187 27.70 -12.95 -19.38
N ILE A 188 28.58 -12.27 -18.65
CA ILE A 188 29.61 -11.40 -19.21
C ILE A 188 30.97 -12.01 -18.89
N VAL A 189 31.74 -12.26 -19.95
CA VAL A 189 33.15 -12.63 -19.84
C VAL A 189 33.96 -11.39 -20.16
N CYS A 190 34.70 -10.88 -19.18
CA CYS A 190 35.56 -9.71 -19.32
C CYS A 190 36.93 -9.94 -18.68
N GLN A 191 37.91 -9.13 -19.07
CA GLN A 191 39.25 -9.13 -18.50
C GLN A 191 39.34 -8.15 -17.32
N VAL A 192 40.19 -8.47 -16.35
CA VAL A 192 40.48 -7.61 -15.19
C VAL A 192 41.32 -6.41 -15.66
N SER A 193 40.67 -5.37 -16.19
CA SER A 193 41.34 -4.17 -16.68
C SER A 193 40.66 -2.85 -16.30
N GLY A 194 39.53 -2.89 -15.58
CA GLY A 194 38.90 -1.69 -15.04
C GLY A 194 39.72 -1.12 -13.87
N VAL A 195 40.53 -0.11 -14.13
CA VAL A 195 41.30 0.58 -13.08
C VAL A 195 40.48 1.76 -12.55
N GLY A 196 40.48 1.93 -11.22
CA GLY A 196 39.97 3.15 -10.57
C GLY A 196 38.49 3.19 -10.18
N VAL A 197 37.70 2.12 -10.40
CA VAL A 197 36.29 2.05 -9.97
C VAL A 197 36.12 1.25 -8.67
N ASP A 198 35.21 1.67 -7.79
CA ASP A 198 34.76 0.83 -6.66
C ASP A 198 33.78 -0.26 -7.17
N PRO A 199 34.12 -1.55 -7.03
CA PRO A 199 33.23 -2.66 -7.40
C PRO A 199 31.85 -2.68 -6.74
N THR A 200 31.72 -2.02 -5.59
CA THR A 200 30.51 -2.00 -4.77
C THR A 200 29.65 -0.76 -5.02
N ASP A 201 30.19 0.25 -5.68
CA ASP A 201 29.48 1.49 -6.04
C ASP A 201 29.85 1.98 -7.46
N PRO A 202 29.57 1.18 -8.50
CA PRO A 202 29.93 1.57 -9.86
C PRO A 202 29.09 2.75 -10.38
N PRO A 203 29.70 3.72 -11.08
CA PRO A 203 29.01 4.90 -11.61
C PRO A 203 28.27 4.59 -12.93
N TYR A 204 27.47 3.52 -12.99
CA TYR A 204 26.65 3.21 -14.17
C TYR A 204 25.21 2.87 -13.81
N VAL A 205 24.34 2.97 -14.82
CA VAL A 205 22.94 2.53 -14.72
C VAL A 205 22.61 1.55 -15.84
N TRP A 206 21.89 0.49 -15.49
CA TRP A 206 21.26 -0.40 -16.47
C TRP A 206 19.88 0.14 -16.84
N GLU A 207 19.58 0.21 -18.13
CA GLU A 207 18.33 0.74 -18.66
C GLU A 207 17.78 -0.18 -19.76
N ALA A 208 16.46 -0.20 -19.94
CA ALA A 208 15.78 -0.87 -21.04
C ALA A 208 15.00 0.14 -21.86
N TRP A 209 14.90 -0.10 -23.17
CA TRP A 209 14.06 0.73 -24.03
C TRP A 209 12.59 0.36 -23.88
N THR A 210 11.74 1.33 -23.56
CA THR A 210 10.31 1.13 -23.31
C THR A 210 9.44 2.05 -24.15
N GLU A 211 8.20 1.63 -24.41
CA GLU A 211 7.18 2.48 -25.04
C GLU A 211 5.88 2.51 -24.21
N PRO A 212 5.26 3.70 -24.05
CA PRO A 212 5.83 5.02 -24.30
C PRO A 212 6.91 5.36 -23.25
N GLY A 213 8.00 6.03 -23.65
CA GLY A 213 8.90 6.67 -22.66
C GLY A 213 10.41 6.44 -22.78
N GLY A 214 10.90 5.75 -23.81
CA GLY A 214 12.34 5.61 -24.07
C GLY A 214 13.07 4.79 -23.01
N TRP A 215 14.33 5.14 -22.73
CA TRP A 215 15.18 4.45 -21.75
C TRP A 215 14.64 4.59 -20.32
N LYS A 216 14.33 3.46 -19.69
CA LYS A 216 13.91 3.36 -18.29
C LYS A 216 14.92 2.53 -17.49
N PRO A 217 15.26 2.91 -16.25
CA PRO A 217 16.12 2.11 -15.40
C PRO A 217 15.61 0.67 -15.20
N CYS A 218 16.52 -0.28 -15.28
CA CYS A 218 16.33 -1.66 -14.83
C CYS A 218 16.77 -1.78 -13.38
N GLU A 219 16.06 -2.58 -12.59
CA GLU A 219 16.56 -2.94 -11.27
C GLU A 219 17.60 -4.06 -11.41
N VAL A 220 18.78 -3.84 -10.85
CA VAL A 220 19.86 -4.83 -10.82
C VAL A 220 19.62 -5.75 -9.64
N ASP A 221 19.30 -7.01 -9.91
CA ASP A 221 19.11 -8.03 -8.88
C ASP A 221 20.45 -8.46 -8.29
N ARG A 222 21.44 -8.65 -9.17
CA ARG A 222 22.79 -9.05 -8.84
C ARG A 222 23.74 -8.68 -9.97
N ASP A 223 24.95 -8.28 -9.61
CA ASP A 223 26.06 -8.05 -10.53
C ASP A 223 27.32 -8.71 -9.96
N GLU A 224 27.66 -9.90 -10.47
CA GLU A 224 28.88 -10.60 -10.07
C GLU A 224 30.13 -10.10 -10.79
N THR A 225 29.98 -9.22 -11.79
CA THR A 225 31.11 -8.73 -12.58
C THR A 225 31.98 -7.74 -11.82
N LYS A 226 31.49 -7.24 -10.66
CA LYS A 226 32.21 -6.29 -9.80
C LYS A 226 32.62 -5.04 -10.59
N ALA A 227 31.66 -4.41 -11.27
CA ALA A 227 31.91 -3.30 -12.17
C ALA A 227 32.77 -3.71 -13.38
N PHE A 228 32.43 -4.84 -14.03
CA PHE A 228 33.19 -5.42 -15.16
C PHE A 228 34.66 -5.75 -14.87
N ASN A 229 35.05 -5.92 -13.60
CA ASN A 229 36.41 -6.29 -13.20
C ASN A 229 36.66 -7.80 -13.17
N GLN A 230 35.62 -8.63 -13.29
CA GLN A 230 35.76 -10.07 -13.38
C GLN A 230 34.61 -10.68 -14.21
N PRO A 231 34.79 -11.85 -14.82
CA PRO A 231 33.69 -12.58 -15.42
C PRO A 231 32.59 -12.86 -14.39
N GLY A 232 31.33 -12.70 -14.79
CA GLY A 232 30.21 -12.88 -13.86
C GLY A 232 28.84 -12.76 -14.52
N ASP A 233 27.83 -13.15 -13.76
CA ASP A 233 26.44 -13.02 -14.14
C ASP A 233 25.87 -11.67 -13.62
N VAL A 234 25.18 -10.94 -14.50
CA VAL A 234 24.35 -9.78 -14.18
C VAL A 234 22.90 -10.15 -14.39
N ILE A 235 22.04 -9.95 -13.40
CA ILE A 235 20.60 -10.21 -13.51
C ILE A 235 19.84 -8.89 -13.43
N LEU A 236 19.05 -8.61 -14.46
CA LEU A 236 18.28 -7.37 -14.61
C LEU A 236 16.79 -7.66 -14.61
N HIS A 237 16.02 -6.94 -13.80
CA HIS A 237 14.55 -6.91 -13.90
C HIS A 237 14.13 -5.88 -14.91
N VAL A 238 13.59 -6.36 -16.03
CA VAL A 238 13.24 -5.54 -17.19
C VAL A 238 11.83 -4.92 -16.99
N PRO A 239 11.67 -3.60 -17.19
CA PRO A 239 10.39 -2.91 -17.01
C PRO A 239 9.23 -3.44 -17.87
N LYS A 240 7.99 -3.20 -17.42
CA LYS A 240 6.76 -3.65 -18.11
C LYS A 240 6.59 -3.14 -19.54
N GLY A 241 7.14 -1.97 -19.86
CA GLY A 241 7.01 -1.34 -21.17
C GLY A 241 8.06 -1.76 -22.19
N HIS A 242 8.95 -2.71 -21.87
CA HIS A 242 10.02 -3.13 -22.77
C HIS A 242 9.45 -3.74 -24.06
N THR A 243 9.91 -3.22 -25.20
CA THR A 243 9.36 -3.51 -26.52
C THR A 243 10.46 -3.71 -27.55
N LEU A 244 10.10 -4.25 -28.71
CA LEU A 244 10.99 -4.30 -29.87
C LEU A 244 11.03 -2.91 -30.51
N ALA A 245 12.18 -2.25 -30.46
CA ALA A 245 12.37 -0.94 -31.04
C ALA A 245 13.61 -0.88 -31.93
N SER A 246 13.60 0.09 -32.84
CA SER A 246 14.78 0.56 -33.54
C SER A 246 14.84 2.08 -33.33
N PRO A 247 15.32 2.55 -32.17
CA PRO A 247 15.49 3.97 -31.92
C PRO A 247 16.29 4.59 -33.06
N GLU A 248 15.94 5.81 -33.50
CA GLU A 248 16.63 6.49 -34.61
C GLU A 248 18.15 6.55 -34.41
N THR A 249 18.59 6.62 -33.15
CA THR A 249 20.00 6.62 -32.73
C THR A 249 20.71 5.27 -32.83
N LEU A 250 19.98 4.16 -33.00
CA LEU A 250 20.50 2.79 -33.03
C LEU A 250 20.37 2.11 -34.41
N ALA A 251 19.99 2.87 -35.44
CA ALA A 251 19.85 2.49 -36.86
C ALA A 251 20.01 0.98 -37.17
N GLY A 252 18.89 0.26 -37.33
CA GLY A 252 18.95 -1.17 -37.64
C GLY A 252 17.65 -1.95 -37.42
N THR A 253 17.80 -3.27 -37.23
CA THR A 253 16.70 -4.22 -36.95
C THR A 253 16.06 -3.94 -35.59
N ARG A 254 14.74 -4.14 -35.47
CA ARG A 254 14.05 -4.01 -34.18
C ARG A 254 14.55 -5.07 -33.19
N ARG A 255 14.99 -4.63 -32.02
CA ARG A 255 15.51 -5.50 -30.93
C ARG A 255 14.92 -5.08 -29.58
N GLY A 256 14.99 -5.99 -28.61
CA GLY A 256 14.73 -5.66 -27.21
C GLY A 256 15.97 -5.06 -26.59
N TRP A 257 16.06 -3.73 -26.60
CA TRP A 257 17.30 -3.03 -26.22
C TRP A 257 17.43 -2.87 -24.71
N LEU A 258 18.57 -3.34 -24.19
CA LEU A 258 19.12 -3.01 -22.88
C LEU A 258 20.39 -2.18 -23.08
N ARG A 259 20.73 -1.33 -22.11
CA ARG A 259 22.01 -0.63 -22.08
C ARG A 259 22.57 -0.49 -20.68
N CYS A 260 23.89 -0.54 -20.56
CA CYS A 260 24.62 -0.06 -19.40
C CYS A 260 25.24 1.28 -19.78
N ARG A 261 24.89 2.36 -19.07
CA ARG A 261 25.35 3.72 -19.36
C ARG A 261 26.13 4.29 -18.20
N LEU A 262 27.31 4.84 -18.48
CA LEU A 262 28.15 5.51 -17.52
C LEU A 262 27.50 6.84 -17.08
N LEU A 263 27.46 7.09 -15.78
CA LEU A 263 26.92 8.28 -15.15
C LEU A 263 28.03 9.28 -14.83
N GLU A 264 27.61 10.52 -14.58
CA GLU A 264 28.47 11.48 -13.89
C GLU A 264 28.72 10.95 -12.47
N PRO A 265 29.99 10.76 -12.04
CA PRO A 265 30.27 10.27 -10.70
C PRO A 265 29.83 11.28 -9.64
N SER A 266 29.25 10.78 -8.55
CA SER A 266 28.94 11.62 -7.40
C SER A 266 30.21 12.11 -6.70
N PRO A 267 30.16 13.20 -5.91
CA PRO A 267 31.34 13.65 -5.16
C PRO A 267 31.93 12.54 -4.28
N GLY A 268 33.19 12.18 -4.55
CA GLY A 268 33.89 11.10 -3.84
C GLY A 268 33.62 9.69 -4.37
N GLN A 269 32.89 9.54 -5.48
CA GLN A 269 32.69 8.27 -6.17
C GLN A 269 33.82 8.02 -7.17
N ASP A 270 34.46 6.86 -7.02
CA ASP A 270 35.53 6.38 -7.88
C ASP A 270 34.99 5.93 -9.25
N THR A 271 35.68 6.26 -10.35
CA THR A 271 35.25 5.97 -11.72
C THR A 271 36.37 5.36 -12.56
N TYR A 272 36.00 4.77 -13.70
CA TYR A 272 36.94 4.10 -14.60
C TYR A 272 37.98 5.08 -15.17
N SER A 273 39.26 4.77 -14.95
CA SER A 273 40.36 5.42 -15.67
C SER A 273 40.64 4.79 -17.03
N GLU A 274 40.30 3.51 -17.20
CA GLU A 274 40.42 2.76 -18.46
C GLU A 274 39.16 1.92 -18.69
N SER A 275 38.82 1.69 -19.97
CA SER A 275 37.64 0.89 -20.32
C SER A 275 37.84 -0.61 -20.06
N PRO A 276 36.90 -1.28 -19.36
CA PRO A 276 36.88 -2.73 -19.26
C PRO A 276 36.78 -3.40 -20.63
N LEU A 277 37.55 -4.48 -20.83
CA LEU A 277 37.48 -5.29 -22.04
C LEU A 277 36.52 -6.46 -21.87
N ILE A 278 35.48 -6.51 -22.71
CA ILE A 278 34.51 -7.60 -22.77
C ILE A 278 34.90 -8.57 -23.89
N ASN A 279 35.03 -9.86 -23.56
CA ASN A 279 35.28 -10.93 -24.52
C ASN A 279 33.98 -11.44 -25.13
N SER A 280 32.95 -11.66 -24.31
CA SER A 280 31.66 -12.14 -24.79
C SER A 280 30.53 -11.81 -23.82
N ILE A 281 29.31 -11.73 -24.38
CA ILE A 281 28.07 -11.56 -23.63
C ILE A 281 27.08 -12.59 -24.15
N THR A 282 26.39 -13.28 -23.24
CA THR A 282 25.23 -14.10 -23.58
C THR A 282 24.03 -13.67 -22.74
N ALA A 283 22.83 -13.88 -23.26
CA ALA A 283 21.60 -13.54 -22.54
C ALA A 283 20.64 -14.73 -22.49
N ALA A 284 19.90 -14.83 -21.38
CA ALA A 284 18.81 -15.78 -21.22
C ALA A 284 17.76 -15.23 -20.25
N THR A 285 16.50 -15.58 -20.46
CA THR A 285 15.45 -15.27 -19.48
C THR A 285 15.52 -16.26 -18.32
N LYS A 286 15.60 -15.75 -17.09
CA LYS A 286 15.72 -16.55 -15.85
C LYS A 286 14.47 -16.52 -14.97
N GLY A 287 13.55 -15.60 -15.25
CA GLY A 287 12.30 -15.48 -14.50
C GLY A 287 11.44 -14.32 -14.98
N GLY A 288 10.41 -13.98 -14.22
CA GLY A 288 9.62 -12.77 -14.46
C GLY A 288 8.88 -12.30 -13.22
N THR A 289 8.64 -10.99 -13.16
CA THR A 289 8.09 -10.28 -12.01
C THR A 289 6.68 -9.80 -12.32
N ILE A 290 5.73 -10.10 -11.44
CA ILE A 290 4.31 -9.80 -11.65
C ILE A 290 3.69 -9.18 -10.39
N PRO A 291 2.73 -8.25 -10.54
CA PRO A 291 1.98 -7.76 -9.40
C PRO A 291 1.09 -8.85 -8.78
N ILE A 292 1.00 -8.79 -7.46
CA ILE A 292 0.16 -9.63 -6.62
C ILE A 292 -0.69 -8.75 -5.70
N VAL A 293 -1.81 -9.30 -5.27
CA VAL A 293 -2.73 -8.67 -4.33
C VAL A 293 -3.07 -9.65 -3.20
N HIS A 294 -3.18 -9.16 -1.98
CA HIS A 294 -3.61 -9.92 -0.81
C HIS A 294 -5.12 -10.20 -0.90
N ALA A 295 -5.47 -11.12 -1.79
CA ALA A 295 -6.82 -11.55 -2.07
C ALA A 295 -6.78 -12.96 -2.65
N ARG A 296 -7.85 -13.72 -2.41
CA ARG A 296 -8.13 -14.98 -3.07
C ARG A 296 -9.27 -14.80 -4.05
N VAL A 297 -9.19 -15.47 -5.19
CA VAL A 297 -10.26 -15.46 -6.19
C VAL A 297 -11.17 -16.67 -5.94
N ILE A 298 -12.40 -16.40 -5.54
CA ILE A 298 -13.44 -17.42 -5.43
C ILE A 298 -14.14 -17.53 -6.78
N ARG A 299 -14.41 -18.76 -7.23
CA ARG A 299 -15.04 -19.04 -8.53
C ARG A 299 -16.23 -19.98 -8.35
N ASP A 300 -17.21 -19.81 -9.24
CA ASP A 300 -18.38 -20.69 -9.37
C ASP A 300 -19.15 -20.94 -8.06
N GLU A 301 -19.25 -19.92 -7.21
CA GLU A 301 -20.02 -20.01 -5.97
C GLU A 301 -21.51 -19.82 -6.26
N VAL A 302 -22.31 -20.86 -5.99
CA VAL A 302 -23.77 -20.75 -6.01
C VAL A 302 -24.21 -19.98 -4.76
N VAL A 303 -24.79 -18.80 -4.98
CA VAL A 303 -25.25 -17.86 -3.94
C VAL A 303 -26.63 -18.28 -3.42
N GLY A 304 -27.51 -18.72 -4.33
CA GLY A 304 -28.87 -19.11 -3.98
C GLY A 304 -29.79 -19.24 -5.19
N VAL A 305 -31.09 -19.28 -4.92
CA VAL A 305 -32.15 -19.31 -5.94
C VAL A 305 -33.00 -18.06 -5.79
N SER A 306 -33.31 -17.39 -6.90
CA SER A 306 -34.14 -16.19 -6.90
C SER A 306 -35.58 -16.51 -6.47
N ASP A 307 -36.13 -15.72 -5.55
CA ASP A 307 -37.55 -15.76 -5.20
C ASP A 307 -38.45 -14.96 -6.16
N GLY A 308 -37.83 -14.15 -7.03
CA GLY A 308 -38.48 -13.31 -8.02
C GLY A 308 -39.04 -11.99 -7.50
N THR A 309 -38.66 -11.56 -6.30
CA THR A 309 -39.06 -10.28 -5.72
C THR A 309 -37.98 -9.19 -5.92
N PRO A 310 -38.35 -7.89 -5.88
CA PRO A 310 -37.37 -6.80 -5.88
C PRO A 310 -36.51 -6.79 -4.61
N ALA A 311 -35.34 -6.14 -4.65
CA ALA A 311 -34.47 -5.94 -3.49
C ALA A 311 -34.02 -7.22 -2.77
N GLN A 312 -33.96 -8.36 -3.47
CA GLN A 312 -33.43 -9.61 -2.92
C GLN A 312 -31.99 -9.42 -2.44
N ARG A 313 -31.68 -10.01 -1.28
CA ARG A 313 -30.34 -10.03 -0.66
C ARG A 313 -29.96 -11.46 -0.38
N LEU A 314 -28.78 -11.89 -0.81
CA LEU A 314 -28.31 -13.26 -0.62
C LEU A 314 -26.86 -13.25 -0.13
N PRO A 315 -26.54 -13.94 0.98
CA PRO A 315 -25.21 -13.94 1.56
C PRO A 315 -24.23 -14.81 0.77
N LEU A 316 -23.00 -14.35 0.65
CA LEU A 316 -21.85 -15.11 0.17
C LEU A 316 -21.21 -15.88 1.33
N LYS A 317 -20.50 -16.96 1.00
CA LYS A 317 -19.76 -17.78 1.98
C LYS A 317 -18.51 -17.08 2.50
N ASN A 318 -17.86 -16.27 1.67
CA ASN A 318 -16.62 -15.59 2.02
C ASN A 318 -16.85 -14.08 2.11
N ARG A 319 -16.41 -13.51 3.23
CA ARG A 319 -16.46 -12.08 3.51
C ARG A 319 -15.16 -11.66 4.21
N PRO A 320 -14.72 -10.41 4.04
CA PRO A 320 -15.32 -9.39 3.19
C PRO A 320 -15.04 -9.63 1.70
N VAL A 321 -15.81 -8.99 0.83
CA VAL A 321 -15.60 -8.95 -0.62
C VAL A 321 -14.76 -7.73 -0.98
N LEU A 322 -13.85 -7.88 -1.93
CA LEU A 322 -12.95 -6.81 -2.38
C LEU A 322 -13.40 -6.26 -3.73
N PRO A 323 -13.38 -4.93 -3.94
CA PRO A 323 -13.64 -4.33 -5.24
C PRO A 323 -12.70 -4.89 -6.31
N TRP A 324 -13.27 -5.45 -7.38
CA TRP A 324 -12.51 -6.04 -8.48
C TRP A 324 -13.34 -6.08 -9.76
N ALA A 325 -12.78 -5.59 -10.87
CA ALA A 325 -13.45 -5.53 -12.17
C ALA A 325 -13.80 -6.91 -12.74
N GLY A 326 -13.13 -7.98 -12.30
CA GLY A 326 -13.47 -9.36 -12.68
C GLY A 326 -14.64 -9.96 -11.89
N THR A 327 -15.29 -9.19 -11.02
CA THR A 327 -16.45 -9.65 -10.25
C THR A 327 -17.66 -9.77 -11.16
N THR A 328 -18.18 -10.98 -11.32
CA THR A 328 -19.32 -11.23 -12.22
C THR A 328 -20.28 -12.25 -11.61
N LEU A 329 -21.55 -12.15 -12.01
CA LEU A 329 -22.62 -13.04 -11.58
C LEU A 329 -23.31 -13.64 -12.80
N SER A 330 -23.59 -14.93 -12.75
CA SER A 330 -24.41 -15.63 -13.74
C SER A 330 -25.75 -16.02 -13.15
N VAL A 331 -26.83 -15.62 -13.84
CA VAL A 331 -28.20 -16.05 -13.56
C VAL A 331 -28.56 -17.15 -14.53
N VAL A 332 -28.76 -18.37 -14.00
CA VAL A 332 -29.02 -19.58 -14.77
C VAL A 332 -30.47 -20.00 -14.60
N ARG A 333 -31.20 -20.13 -15.70
CA ARG A 333 -32.58 -20.63 -15.73
C ARG A 333 -32.78 -21.52 -16.95
N ASP A 334 -33.37 -22.69 -16.75
CA ASP A 334 -33.72 -23.64 -17.82
C ASP A 334 -32.53 -23.96 -18.75
N GLY A 335 -31.31 -24.02 -18.19
CA GLY A 335 -30.07 -24.27 -18.93
C GLY A 335 -29.46 -23.04 -19.63
N ALA A 336 -30.17 -21.91 -19.69
CA ALA A 336 -29.65 -20.65 -20.23
C ALA A 336 -28.98 -19.83 -19.12
N ALA A 337 -27.74 -19.40 -19.35
CA ALA A 337 -26.98 -18.54 -18.46
C ALA A 337 -26.97 -17.11 -19.00
N THR A 338 -27.30 -16.14 -18.16
CA THR A 338 -27.15 -14.71 -18.46
C THR A 338 -26.14 -14.10 -17.51
N GLU A 339 -25.22 -13.29 -18.03
CA GLU A 339 -24.21 -12.59 -17.23
C GLU A 339 -24.76 -11.25 -16.76
N TRP A 340 -24.46 -10.93 -15.50
CA TRP A 340 -24.87 -9.71 -14.81
C TRP A 340 -23.61 -9.01 -14.32
N HIS A 341 -23.63 -7.68 -14.28
CA HIS A 341 -22.47 -6.85 -13.95
C HIS A 341 -22.66 -6.10 -12.62
N PRO A 342 -21.58 -5.89 -11.86
CA PRO A 342 -21.65 -5.17 -10.59
C PRO A 342 -21.84 -3.67 -10.82
N VAL A 343 -22.62 -3.03 -9.95
CA VAL A 343 -22.81 -1.57 -9.89
C VAL A 343 -22.58 -1.05 -8.48
N GLU A 344 -22.13 0.20 -8.36
CA GLU A 344 -21.97 0.88 -7.06
C GLU A 344 -23.32 1.12 -6.39
N ASN A 345 -24.34 1.48 -7.15
CA ASN A 345 -25.72 1.64 -6.71
C ASN A 345 -26.69 1.52 -7.90
N PHE A 346 -27.98 1.43 -7.62
CA PHE A 346 -29.02 1.25 -8.63
C PHE A 346 -29.61 2.55 -9.19
N ALA A 347 -29.15 3.73 -8.77
CA ALA A 347 -29.84 5.01 -9.05
C ALA A 347 -29.98 5.33 -10.55
N PHE A 348 -29.07 4.82 -11.38
CA PHE A 348 -29.06 5.03 -12.83
C PHE A 348 -29.46 3.77 -13.63
N GLU A 349 -29.83 2.69 -12.94
CA GLU A 349 -30.17 1.42 -13.56
C GLU A 349 -31.61 1.39 -14.05
N LYS A 350 -31.82 0.84 -15.25
CA LYS A 350 -33.14 0.67 -15.84
C LYS A 350 -33.75 -0.67 -15.42
N GLN A 351 -35.05 -0.83 -15.60
CA GLN A 351 -35.77 -2.06 -15.25
C GLN A 351 -35.25 -3.32 -15.96
N ASP A 352 -34.61 -3.18 -17.12
CA ASP A 352 -34.03 -4.27 -17.91
C ASP A 352 -32.52 -4.48 -17.67
N SER A 353 -31.86 -3.57 -16.95
CA SER A 353 -30.44 -3.65 -16.63
C SER A 353 -30.09 -4.91 -15.85
N GLN A 354 -29.18 -5.73 -16.39
CA GLN A 354 -28.66 -6.94 -15.73
C GLN A 354 -27.55 -6.59 -14.73
N SER A 355 -27.95 -5.95 -13.64
CA SER A 355 -27.04 -5.32 -12.69
C SER A 355 -27.28 -5.86 -11.29
N PHE A 356 -26.22 -5.96 -10.50
CA PHE A 356 -26.29 -6.34 -9.09
C PHE A 356 -25.31 -5.49 -8.29
N HIS A 357 -25.54 -5.38 -6.99
CA HIS A 357 -24.64 -4.72 -6.06
C HIS A 357 -24.10 -5.75 -5.06
N ILE A 358 -22.94 -5.50 -4.47
CA ILE A 358 -22.41 -6.31 -3.36
C ILE A 358 -22.13 -5.41 -2.17
N ASP A 359 -22.79 -5.67 -1.05
CA ASP A 359 -22.35 -5.15 0.23
C ASP A 359 -21.03 -5.84 0.57
N ALA A 360 -19.94 -5.09 0.47
CA ALA A 360 -18.60 -5.65 0.51
C ALA A 360 -18.18 -6.12 1.91
N VAL A 361 -18.73 -5.52 2.97
CA VAL A 361 -18.38 -5.86 4.36
C VAL A 361 -19.19 -7.04 4.85
N ASP A 362 -20.51 -7.02 4.62
CA ASP A 362 -21.39 -8.11 5.02
C ASP A 362 -21.29 -9.31 4.06
N GLY A 363 -20.88 -9.07 2.81
CA GLY A 363 -20.76 -10.08 1.77
C GLY A 363 -22.11 -10.48 1.18
N GLU A 364 -23.01 -9.51 0.97
CA GLU A 364 -24.35 -9.78 0.44
C GLU A 364 -24.50 -9.33 -1.01
N VAL A 365 -25.00 -10.21 -1.87
CA VAL A 365 -25.41 -9.85 -3.23
C VAL A 365 -26.81 -9.24 -3.16
N VAL A 366 -26.95 -8.01 -3.62
CA VAL A 366 -28.19 -7.23 -3.61
C VAL A 366 -28.67 -7.02 -5.03
N PHE A 367 -29.98 -7.17 -5.26
CA PHE A 367 -30.63 -6.91 -6.54
C PHE A 367 -31.49 -5.64 -6.51
N GLY A 368 -31.82 -5.17 -7.71
CA GLY A 368 -32.53 -3.93 -7.94
C GLY A 368 -33.83 -3.74 -7.13
N PRO A 369 -34.03 -2.59 -6.46
CA PRO A 369 -35.25 -2.31 -5.71
C PRO A 369 -36.38 -1.79 -6.61
N ALA A 370 -37.61 -1.95 -6.12
CA ALA A 370 -38.79 -1.24 -6.63
C ALA A 370 -39.11 -0.08 -5.69
N VAL A 371 -39.07 1.15 -6.20
CA VAL A 371 -39.28 2.37 -5.42
C VAL A 371 -40.60 3.00 -5.83
N ARG A 372 -41.38 3.44 -4.84
CA ARG A 372 -42.61 4.18 -5.08
C ARG A 372 -42.30 5.67 -5.22
N GLU A 373 -42.66 6.25 -6.35
CA GLU A 373 -42.45 7.66 -6.67
C GLU A 373 -43.47 8.56 -5.98
N ALA A 374 -43.21 9.87 -5.99
CA ALA A 374 -44.10 10.87 -5.40
C ALA A 374 -45.50 10.91 -6.04
N ASP A 375 -45.61 10.51 -7.32
CA ASP A 375 -46.89 10.38 -8.03
C ASP A 375 -47.63 9.06 -7.74
N GLY A 376 -47.05 8.21 -6.89
CA GLY A 376 -47.59 6.91 -6.50
C GLY A 376 -47.26 5.76 -7.45
N SER A 377 -46.61 6.02 -8.58
CA SER A 377 -46.12 5.00 -9.50
C SER A 377 -44.98 4.18 -8.86
N LEU A 378 -44.73 2.98 -9.39
CA LEU A 378 -43.67 2.10 -8.92
C LEU A 378 -42.61 1.97 -10.02
N THR A 379 -41.41 2.46 -9.75
CA THR A 379 -40.26 2.37 -10.66
C THR A 379 -39.33 1.25 -10.21
N GLN A 380 -38.96 0.36 -11.12
CA GLN A 380 -37.98 -0.70 -10.88
C GLN A 380 -36.60 -0.25 -11.35
N TYR A 381 -35.62 -0.30 -10.46
CA TYR A 381 -34.23 0.05 -10.74
C TYR A 381 -33.40 -1.23 -10.82
N GLY A 382 -32.96 -1.62 -12.01
CA GLY A 382 -32.30 -2.92 -12.24
C GLY A 382 -33.29 -4.07 -12.43
N ARG A 383 -32.92 -5.07 -13.22
CA ARG A 383 -33.74 -6.24 -13.50
C ARG A 383 -33.87 -7.14 -12.28
N ILE A 384 -35.06 -7.72 -12.09
CA ILE A 384 -35.28 -8.75 -11.07
C ILE A 384 -34.87 -10.10 -11.66
N PRO A 385 -33.98 -10.88 -11.00
CA PRO A 385 -33.66 -12.22 -11.46
C PRO A 385 -34.92 -13.08 -11.49
N PRO A 386 -35.18 -13.86 -12.55
CA PRO A 386 -36.44 -14.59 -12.64
C PRO A 386 -36.59 -15.62 -11.50
N LYS A 387 -37.81 -15.75 -10.96
CA LYS A 387 -38.11 -16.73 -9.91
C LYS A 387 -37.65 -18.13 -10.30
N GLY A 388 -36.96 -18.83 -9.40
CA GLY A 388 -36.41 -20.17 -9.60
C GLY A 388 -35.08 -20.20 -10.36
N ALA A 389 -34.56 -19.06 -10.83
CA ALA A 389 -33.23 -19.00 -11.42
C ALA A 389 -32.15 -19.23 -10.35
N THR A 390 -31.12 -20.01 -10.69
CA THR A 390 -29.94 -20.19 -9.85
C THR A 390 -29.00 -19.01 -10.04
N LEU A 391 -28.57 -18.41 -8.94
CA LEU A 391 -27.68 -17.26 -8.89
C LEU A 391 -26.29 -17.75 -8.50
N LYS A 392 -25.31 -17.53 -9.38
CA LYS A 392 -23.94 -18.03 -9.20
C LYS A 392 -22.94 -16.91 -9.43
N MET A 393 -22.11 -16.60 -8.43
CA MET A 393 -20.94 -15.78 -8.65
C MET A 393 -19.95 -16.56 -9.51
N THR A 394 -19.67 -16.08 -10.72
CA THR A 394 -18.68 -16.67 -11.61
C THR A 394 -17.28 -16.41 -11.11
N ALA A 395 -17.02 -15.20 -10.59
CA ALA A 395 -15.82 -14.90 -9.82
C ALA A 395 -16.03 -13.70 -8.89
N TYR A 396 -15.34 -13.69 -7.75
CA TYR A 396 -15.16 -12.51 -6.90
C TYR A 396 -13.88 -12.64 -6.07
N ARG A 397 -13.41 -11.54 -5.47
CA ARG A 397 -12.24 -11.54 -4.58
C ARG A 397 -12.64 -11.37 -3.13
N THR A 398 -11.95 -12.07 -2.25
CA THR A 398 -12.10 -11.97 -0.78
C THR A 398 -10.73 -11.91 -0.11
N GLY A 399 -10.67 -11.36 1.11
CA GLY A 399 -9.43 -11.19 1.87
C GLY A 399 -9.15 -9.73 2.19
N GLY A 400 -7.96 -9.26 1.86
CA GLY A 400 -7.50 -7.91 2.19
C GLY A 400 -7.08 -7.77 3.65
N GLY A 401 -7.04 -6.55 4.16
CA GLY A 401 -6.70 -6.30 5.55
C GLY A 401 -5.20 -6.08 5.81
N PRO A 402 -4.86 -5.66 7.04
CA PRO A 402 -3.51 -5.29 7.41
C PRO A 402 -2.52 -6.46 7.44
N ALA A 403 -3.01 -7.71 7.57
CA ALA A 403 -2.17 -8.91 7.53
C ALA A 403 -1.43 -9.09 6.19
N GLY A 404 -1.95 -8.49 5.12
CA GLY A 404 -1.28 -8.46 3.81
C GLY A 404 -0.02 -7.57 3.76
N ASN A 405 0.21 -6.72 4.77
CA ASN A 405 1.42 -5.91 4.81
C ASN A 405 2.59 -6.77 5.28
N VAL A 406 3.39 -7.26 4.33
CA VAL A 406 4.49 -8.20 4.62
C VAL A 406 5.80 -7.71 4.05
N ARG A 407 6.88 -7.94 4.81
CA ARG A 407 8.24 -7.50 4.46
C ARG A 407 8.78 -8.16 3.20
N LYS A 408 9.86 -7.57 2.65
CA LYS A 408 10.68 -8.19 1.60
C LYS A 408 11.09 -9.62 1.97
N GLY A 409 10.98 -10.53 1.01
CA GLY A 409 11.31 -11.95 1.13
C GLY A 409 10.34 -12.79 1.96
N ALA A 410 9.28 -12.21 2.52
CA ALA A 410 8.29 -12.96 3.30
C ALA A 410 7.44 -13.89 2.42
N ILE A 411 7.11 -13.48 1.19
CA ILE A 411 6.28 -14.24 0.25
C ILE A 411 7.21 -15.09 -0.60
N HIS A 412 7.26 -16.40 -0.36
CA HIS A 412 8.16 -17.30 -1.08
C HIS A 412 7.62 -18.73 -1.27
N VAL A 413 6.39 -18.99 -0.85
CA VAL A 413 5.73 -20.28 -1.01
C VAL A 413 4.81 -20.26 -2.23
N LEU A 414 4.98 -21.21 -3.15
CA LEU A 414 4.04 -21.45 -4.26
C LEU A 414 2.88 -22.33 -3.77
N LYS A 415 1.66 -21.79 -3.73
CA LYS A 415 0.45 -22.59 -3.41
C LYS A 415 -0.09 -23.27 -4.67
N THR A 416 -0.07 -22.55 -5.78
CA THR A 416 -0.41 -23.10 -7.10
C THR A 416 0.87 -23.33 -7.90
N SER A 417 1.10 -24.57 -8.32
CA SER A 417 2.29 -24.92 -9.11
C SER A 417 2.26 -24.29 -10.50
N VAL A 418 3.39 -23.74 -10.93
CA VAL A 418 3.62 -23.22 -12.28
C VAL A 418 4.74 -24.05 -12.93
N PRO A 419 4.56 -24.59 -14.15
CA PRO A 419 5.57 -25.40 -14.81
C PRO A 419 6.94 -24.70 -14.89
N TYR A 420 8.01 -25.47 -14.67
CA TYR A 420 9.41 -25.03 -14.75
C TYR A 420 9.85 -23.93 -13.77
N VAL A 421 8.96 -23.45 -12.89
CA VAL A 421 9.31 -22.51 -11.83
C VAL A 421 9.88 -23.27 -10.63
N SER A 422 11.04 -22.86 -10.15
CA SER A 422 11.71 -23.44 -8.97
C SER A 422 11.44 -22.68 -7.68
N ARG A 423 11.27 -21.36 -7.76
CA ARG A 423 11.09 -20.47 -6.60
C ARG A 423 10.23 -19.27 -6.95
N VAL A 424 9.51 -18.75 -5.95
CA VAL A 424 8.92 -17.42 -5.99
C VAL A 424 9.49 -16.59 -4.84
N GLU A 425 9.66 -15.29 -5.03
CA GLU A 425 9.97 -14.38 -3.92
C GLU A 425 9.47 -12.96 -4.18
N ASN A 426 9.11 -12.21 -3.13
CA ASN A 426 8.88 -10.78 -3.22
C ASN A 426 10.18 -9.98 -2.95
N ARG A 427 10.58 -9.16 -3.91
CA ARG A 427 11.81 -8.35 -3.81
C ARG A 427 11.62 -7.04 -3.06
N ARG A 428 10.37 -6.64 -2.82
CA ARG A 428 9.94 -5.48 -2.03
C ARG A 428 8.81 -5.89 -1.10
N ALA A 429 8.52 -5.10 -0.07
CA ALA A 429 7.37 -5.35 0.79
C ALA A 429 6.06 -5.30 -0.01
N ALA A 430 5.07 -6.09 0.40
CA ALA A 430 3.69 -5.85 0.00
C ALA A 430 3.07 -4.86 0.99
N ALA A 431 2.36 -3.86 0.49
CA ALA A 431 1.86 -2.73 1.27
C ALA A 431 0.47 -2.30 0.79
N GLY A 432 -0.24 -1.50 1.59
CA GLY A 432 -1.59 -1.03 1.29
C GLY A 432 -2.70 -1.91 1.84
N GLY A 433 -2.38 -2.90 2.67
CA GLY A 433 -3.38 -3.65 3.44
C GLY A 433 -3.98 -2.77 4.53
N ALA A 434 -5.29 -2.53 4.50
CA ALA A 434 -5.98 -1.65 5.45
C ALA A 434 -7.14 -2.39 6.09
N PRO A 435 -7.47 -2.13 7.38
CA PRO A 435 -8.67 -2.68 8.00
C PRO A 435 -9.93 -2.21 7.26
N ALA A 436 -11.03 -2.95 7.42
CA ALA A 436 -12.34 -2.47 7.01
C ALA A 436 -12.69 -1.21 7.81
N GLU A 437 -13.49 -0.33 7.22
CA GLU A 437 -13.94 0.87 7.90
C GLU A 437 -14.80 0.52 9.12
N THR A 438 -14.54 1.20 10.24
CA THR A 438 -15.34 1.02 11.45
C THR A 438 -16.59 1.90 11.43
N ILE A 439 -17.55 1.61 12.30
CA ILE A 439 -18.74 2.46 12.46
C ILE A 439 -18.35 3.88 12.87
N GLU A 440 -17.33 4.05 13.72
CA GLU A 440 -16.89 5.40 14.16
C GLU A 440 -16.24 6.19 13.02
N ASP A 441 -15.50 5.52 12.14
CA ASP A 441 -14.97 6.14 10.91
C ASP A 441 -16.12 6.58 9.99
N ALA A 442 -17.11 5.70 9.79
CA ALA A 442 -18.30 6.00 8.98
C ALA A 442 -19.13 7.16 9.56
N LYS A 443 -19.23 7.28 10.89
CA LYS A 443 -19.86 8.43 11.55
C LYS A 443 -19.13 9.74 11.28
N THR A 444 -17.80 9.69 11.14
CA THR A 444 -16.98 10.86 10.81
C THR A 444 -17.11 11.22 9.33
N ARG A 445 -17.08 10.21 8.44
CA ARG A 445 -17.21 10.37 6.99
C ARG A 445 -18.61 10.83 6.56
N GLY A 446 -19.67 10.33 7.20
CA GLY A 446 -21.05 10.56 6.79
C GLY A 446 -21.44 12.02 6.56
N PRO A 447 -21.24 12.91 7.56
CA PRO A 447 -21.47 14.34 7.39
C PRO A 447 -20.66 14.98 6.26
N LEU A 448 -19.41 14.55 6.06
CA LEU A 448 -18.53 15.09 5.02
C LEU A 448 -19.07 14.76 3.61
N LEU A 449 -19.56 13.53 3.41
CA LEU A 449 -20.17 13.12 2.14
C LEU A 449 -21.46 13.89 1.84
N ILE A 450 -22.31 14.12 2.85
CA ILE A 450 -23.54 14.89 2.69
C ILE A 450 -23.22 16.35 2.33
N ARG A 451 -22.18 16.93 2.98
CA ARG A 451 -21.72 18.29 2.74
C ARG A 451 -21.14 18.46 1.33
N SER A 452 -20.28 17.53 0.90
CA SER A 452 -19.55 17.62 -0.36
C SER A 452 -20.37 17.16 -1.57
N ARG A 453 -21.41 16.34 -1.36
CA ARG A 453 -22.23 15.71 -2.41
C ARG A 453 -21.38 15.00 -3.48
N GLY A 454 -20.26 14.40 -3.07
CA GLY A 454 -19.33 13.71 -3.97
C GLY A 454 -18.52 14.65 -4.88
N ARG A 455 -18.36 15.93 -4.52
CA ARG A 455 -17.53 16.90 -5.24
C ARG A 455 -16.33 17.34 -4.42
N ALA A 456 -15.17 17.44 -5.06
CA ALA A 456 -13.93 17.90 -4.44
C ALA A 456 -13.84 19.42 -4.54
N VAL A 457 -14.17 20.12 -3.44
CA VAL A 457 -14.15 21.60 -3.37
C VAL A 457 -13.17 22.08 -2.29
N THR A 458 -13.29 21.57 -1.08
CA THR A 458 -12.42 21.90 0.06
C THR A 458 -11.25 20.92 0.15
N ALA A 459 -10.20 21.29 0.90
CA ALA A 459 -9.05 20.41 1.15
C ALA A 459 -9.48 19.05 1.74
N GLU A 460 -10.41 19.08 2.70
CA GLU A 460 -11.00 17.90 3.35
C GLU A 460 -11.74 17.01 2.34
N ASP A 461 -12.46 17.59 1.37
CA ASP A 461 -13.16 16.82 0.34
C ASP A 461 -12.18 16.08 -0.58
N PHE A 462 -11.06 16.73 -0.95
CA PHE A 462 -10.00 16.08 -1.73
C PHE A 462 -9.36 14.92 -0.96
N GLU A 463 -9.11 15.09 0.34
CA GLU A 463 -8.55 14.01 1.17
C GLU A 463 -9.51 12.83 1.27
N GLU A 464 -10.80 13.09 1.52
CA GLU A 464 -11.80 12.05 1.71
C GLU A 464 -12.07 11.25 0.42
N LEU A 465 -12.21 11.94 -0.71
CA LEU A 465 -12.40 11.29 -2.01
C LEU A 465 -11.14 10.54 -2.45
N ALA A 466 -9.94 10.97 -2.05
CA ALA A 466 -8.71 10.22 -2.30
C ALA A 466 -8.65 8.91 -1.49
N ARG A 467 -9.09 8.92 -0.22
CA ARG A 467 -9.22 7.68 0.60
C ARG A 467 -10.25 6.72 -0.03
N GLU A 468 -11.34 7.25 -0.55
CA GLU A 468 -12.37 6.47 -1.25
C GLU A 468 -11.83 5.78 -2.50
N ALA A 469 -11.09 6.52 -3.33
CA ALA A 469 -10.50 5.99 -4.55
C ALA A 469 -9.51 4.85 -4.31
N ALA A 470 -8.89 4.81 -3.13
CA ALA A 470 -7.81 3.89 -2.82
C ALA A 470 -7.82 3.49 -1.33
N PRO A 471 -8.58 2.44 -0.96
CA PRO A 471 -8.70 1.97 0.43
C PRO A 471 -7.39 1.56 1.10
N GLY A 472 -6.33 1.29 0.33
CA GLY A 472 -5.02 0.95 0.86
C GLY A 472 -4.20 2.13 1.39
N ILE A 473 -4.70 3.35 1.25
CA ILE A 473 -4.07 4.56 1.78
C ILE A 473 -4.34 4.68 3.28
N ALA A 474 -3.30 5.00 4.06
CA ALA A 474 -3.45 5.27 5.48
C ALA A 474 -3.70 6.75 5.76
N ARG A 475 -2.94 7.64 5.09
CA ARG A 475 -3.06 9.09 5.29
C ARG A 475 -3.06 9.82 3.95
N VAL A 476 -3.93 10.82 3.85
CA VAL A 476 -3.94 11.80 2.77
C VAL A 476 -3.87 13.16 3.42
N HIS A 477 -2.99 14.03 2.91
CA HIS A 477 -2.95 15.43 3.28
C HIS A 477 -3.01 16.31 2.03
N CYS A 478 -3.95 17.24 2.01
CA CYS A 478 -4.14 18.17 0.91
C CYS A 478 -3.44 19.50 1.20
N LEU A 479 -2.48 19.85 0.35
CA LEU A 479 -1.86 21.18 0.34
C LEU A 479 -2.51 22.04 -0.74
N THR A 480 -3.06 23.16 -0.31
CA THR A 480 -3.61 24.22 -1.18
C THR A 480 -2.51 25.14 -1.70
N PRO A 481 -2.72 25.85 -2.83
CA PRO A 481 -1.77 26.84 -3.32
C PRO A 481 -1.36 27.84 -2.25
N SER A 482 -0.06 28.06 -2.07
CA SER A 482 0.47 29.07 -1.15
C SER A 482 0.85 30.37 -1.85
N SER A 483 0.76 30.42 -3.18
CA SER A 483 1.06 31.61 -3.98
C SER A 483 0.20 31.70 -5.25
N PRO A 484 0.04 32.90 -5.86
CA PRO A 484 -0.71 33.07 -7.11
C PRO A 484 -0.16 32.27 -8.29
N ALA A 485 1.15 32.01 -8.34
CA ALA A 485 1.77 31.22 -9.41
C ALA A 485 1.34 29.74 -9.38
N GLU A 486 0.83 29.28 -8.25
CA GLU A 486 0.32 27.92 -8.05
C GLU A 486 -1.21 27.87 -8.11
N ALA A 487 -1.87 28.95 -8.53
CA ALA A 487 -3.33 29.00 -8.60
C ALA A 487 -3.89 27.82 -9.41
N GLY A 488 -4.90 27.16 -8.85
CA GLY A 488 -5.51 25.97 -9.43
C GLY A 488 -4.74 24.66 -9.17
N LEU A 489 -3.55 24.66 -8.56
CA LEU A 489 -2.80 23.44 -8.24
C LEU A 489 -3.11 22.91 -6.84
N ILE A 490 -3.69 21.71 -6.76
CA ILE A 490 -3.88 20.97 -5.51
C ILE A 490 -2.84 19.86 -5.43
N ARG A 491 -2.10 19.79 -4.31
CA ARG A 491 -1.13 18.71 -4.07
C ARG A 491 -1.67 17.77 -3.00
N LEU A 492 -1.80 16.50 -3.35
CA LEU A 492 -2.19 15.45 -2.41
C LEU A 492 -0.97 14.64 -2.03
N LEU A 493 -0.62 14.71 -0.75
CA LEU A 493 0.42 13.91 -0.12
C LEU A 493 -0.21 12.64 0.40
N VAL A 494 0.21 11.50 -0.12
CA VAL A 494 -0.39 10.21 0.19
C VAL A 494 0.63 9.31 0.87
N VAL A 495 0.23 8.70 1.99
CA VAL A 495 1.03 7.73 2.75
C VAL A 495 0.27 6.40 2.76
N PRO A 496 0.84 5.31 2.22
CA PRO A 496 0.17 4.01 2.18
C PRO A 496 0.16 3.35 3.57
N ASN A 497 -0.72 2.36 3.76
CA ASN A 497 -0.58 1.42 4.88
C ASN A 497 0.67 0.57 4.70
N VAL A 498 1.47 0.39 5.75
CA VAL A 498 2.75 -0.32 5.71
C VAL A 498 2.95 -1.17 6.97
N SER A 499 3.80 -2.20 6.89
CA SER A 499 4.28 -2.94 8.04
C SER A 499 5.52 -2.30 8.66
N SER A 500 5.71 -2.48 9.96
CA SER A 500 6.95 -2.15 10.65
C SER A 500 7.80 -3.41 10.88
N ASP A 501 9.10 -3.25 11.12
CA ASP A 501 9.96 -4.34 11.59
C ASP A 501 9.75 -4.67 13.08
N ALA A 502 10.53 -5.61 13.62
CA ALA A 502 10.45 -6.02 15.02
C ALA A 502 10.74 -4.89 16.03
N LEU A 503 11.41 -3.82 15.61
CA LEU A 503 11.69 -2.64 16.42
C LEU A 503 10.74 -1.48 16.08
N GLY A 504 9.70 -1.71 15.28
CA GLY A 504 8.72 -0.69 14.89
C GLY A 504 9.24 0.29 13.85
N ALA A 505 10.40 0.05 13.23
CA ALA A 505 10.90 0.92 12.16
C ALA A 505 10.20 0.62 10.83
N VAL A 506 9.97 1.68 10.06
CA VAL A 506 9.41 1.61 8.71
C VAL A 506 10.50 1.93 7.71
N ARG A 507 10.65 1.11 6.67
CA ARG A 507 11.63 1.36 5.61
C ARG A 507 11.07 2.39 4.63
N ARG A 508 11.94 3.27 4.15
CA ARG A 508 11.55 4.33 3.20
C ARG A 508 10.92 3.75 1.93
N GLU A 509 11.50 2.70 1.35
CA GLU A 509 11.01 2.08 0.11
C GLU A 509 9.60 1.50 0.23
N ASP A 510 9.19 1.07 1.43
CA ASP A 510 7.84 0.52 1.66
C ASP A 510 6.77 1.62 1.61
N LEU A 511 7.17 2.89 1.70
CA LEU A 511 6.30 4.07 1.65
C LEU A 511 6.15 4.66 0.23
N ASP A 512 6.77 4.04 -0.78
CA ASP A 512 6.62 4.46 -2.17
C ASP A 512 5.23 4.12 -2.71
N LEU A 513 4.62 5.10 -3.39
CA LEU A 513 3.31 4.93 -4.03
C LEU A 513 3.47 4.31 -5.41
N SER A 514 2.72 3.25 -5.68
CA SER A 514 2.60 2.68 -7.02
C SER A 514 1.97 3.67 -8.00
N ASP A 515 2.42 3.64 -9.25
CA ASP A 515 1.87 4.52 -10.29
C ASP A 515 0.39 4.23 -10.57
N ASP A 516 -0.03 2.98 -10.43
CA ASP A 516 -1.43 2.58 -10.57
C ASP A 516 -2.30 3.21 -9.46
N THR A 517 -1.80 3.27 -8.22
CA THR A 517 -2.50 3.95 -7.12
C THR A 517 -2.62 5.45 -7.40
N LYS A 518 -1.55 6.10 -7.87
CA LYS A 518 -1.58 7.53 -8.24
C LYS A 518 -2.58 7.79 -9.37
N ALA A 519 -2.56 6.94 -10.41
CA ALA A 519 -3.45 7.06 -11.57
C ALA A 519 -4.91 6.86 -11.17
N ARG A 520 -5.22 5.88 -10.32
CA ARG A 520 -6.57 5.62 -9.80
C ARG A 520 -7.12 6.81 -9.02
N ILE A 521 -6.36 7.36 -8.06
CA ILE A 521 -6.76 8.53 -7.28
C ILE A 521 -7.00 9.72 -8.22
N LYS A 522 -6.08 9.94 -9.18
CA LYS A 522 -6.19 11.03 -10.13
C LYS A 522 -7.46 10.91 -10.99
N ALA A 523 -7.71 9.74 -11.59
CA ALA A 523 -8.91 9.50 -12.40
C ALA A 523 -10.20 9.71 -11.59
N TYR A 524 -10.25 9.18 -10.37
CA TYR A 524 -11.40 9.34 -9.48
C TYR A 524 -11.71 10.81 -9.15
N LEU A 525 -10.67 11.59 -8.85
CA LEU A 525 -10.79 13.02 -8.56
C LEU A 525 -11.04 13.87 -9.80
N ASP A 526 -10.54 13.47 -10.97
CA ASP A 526 -10.70 14.23 -12.22
C ASP A 526 -12.19 14.34 -12.61
N GLU A 527 -13.00 13.33 -12.30
CA GLU A 527 -14.46 13.33 -12.49
C GLU A 527 -15.23 14.17 -11.45
N ARG A 528 -14.59 14.56 -10.35
CA ARG A 528 -15.25 15.13 -9.15
C ARG A 528 -14.74 16.51 -8.75
N LYS A 529 -13.62 16.96 -9.32
CA LYS A 529 -13.00 18.28 -9.07
C LYS A 529 -13.65 19.40 -9.89
N LEU A 530 -13.45 20.64 -9.43
CA LEU A 530 -13.79 21.82 -10.22
C LEU A 530 -12.95 21.92 -11.50
N ALA A 531 -13.57 22.40 -12.58
CA ALA A 531 -12.87 22.70 -13.82
C ALA A 531 -11.73 23.71 -13.58
N GLY A 532 -10.60 23.55 -14.28
CA GLY A 532 -9.40 24.38 -14.08
C GLY A 532 -8.54 23.99 -12.87
N THR A 533 -8.99 23.08 -12.00
CA THR A 533 -8.15 22.55 -10.91
C THR A 533 -7.23 21.44 -11.44
N HIS A 534 -5.94 21.52 -11.16
CA HIS A 534 -4.95 20.49 -11.46
C HIS A 534 -4.55 19.76 -10.18
N VAL A 535 -4.76 18.45 -10.14
CA VAL A 535 -4.41 17.63 -8.97
C VAL A 535 -3.09 16.92 -9.22
N ARG A 536 -2.16 17.06 -8.27
CA ARG A 536 -0.87 16.35 -8.26
C ARG A 536 -0.79 15.43 -7.04
N VAL A 537 -0.91 14.13 -7.29
CA VAL A 537 -0.76 13.09 -6.27
C VAL A 537 0.72 12.72 -6.15
N LYS A 538 1.30 12.82 -4.94
CA LYS A 538 2.69 12.44 -4.66
C LYS A 538 2.84 11.89 -3.25
N ALA A 539 3.95 11.21 -2.98
CA ALA A 539 4.37 10.93 -1.61
C ALA A 539 4.91 12.21 -0.94
N PRO A 540 4.82 12.35 0.39
CA PRO A 540 5.53 13.42 1.09
C PRO A 540 7.04 13.27 0.93
N ALA A 541 7.77 14.37 1.07
CA ALA A 541 9.23 14.32 1.12
C ALA A 541 9.68 13.72 2.46
N TYR A 542 10.20 12.50 2.44
CA TYR A 542 10.62 11.83 3.67
C TYR A 542 11.99 12.32 4.13
N GLN A 543 12.00 13.06 5.24
CA GLN A 543 13.22 13.52 5.89
C GLN A 543 13.65 12.51 6.95
N GLY A 544 14.81 11.89 6.77
CA GLY A 544 15.37 10.96 7.75
C GLY A 544 15.84 11.71 8.99
N LEU A 545 15.68 11.09 10.14
CA LEU A 545 16.20 11.59 11.41
C LEU A 545 16.93 10.47 12.14
N THR A 546 18.21 10.69 12.43
CA THR A 546 19.00 9.80 13.29
C THR A 546 19.17 10.40 14.66
N ILE A 547 18.58 9.78 15.67
CA ILE A 547 18.72 10.18 17.08
C ILE A 547 19.87 9.39 17.69
N VAL A 548 20.79 10.09 18.35
CA VAL A 548 21.79 9.48 19.25
C VAL A 548 21.32 9.73 20.68
N ALA A 549 20.97 8.66 21.38
CA ALA A 549 20.51 8.71 22.77
C ALA A 549 21.54 8.05 23.70
N THR A 550 21.97 8.79 24.72
CA THR A 550 22.77 8.25 25.83
C THR A 550 21.95 8.39 27.10
N LEU A 551 21.71 7.26 27.77
CA LEU A 551 20.87 7.19 28.98
C LEU A 551 21.36 6.11 29.94
N ALA A 552 20.79 6.08 31.14
CA ALA A 552 21.09 5.08 32.16
C ALA A 552 19.89 4.16 32.40
N ALA A 553 20.17 2.91 32.76
CA ALA A 553 19.15 1.95 33.17
C ALA A 553 18.86 2.05 34.67
N LEU A 554 17.59 1.90 35.06
CA LEU A 554 17.20 1.67 36.44
C LEU A 554 17.77 0.33 36.94
N PRO A 555 18.08 0.21 38.24
CA PRO A 555 18.53 -1.04 38.83
C PRO A 555 17.58 -2.20 38.52
N GLY A 556 18.12 -3.35 38.10
CA GLY A 556 17.35 -4.55 37.76
C GLY A 556 16.91 -4.67 36.30
N TYR A 557 17.03 -3.61 35.49
CA TYR A 557 16.75 -3.67 34.04
C TYR A 557 17.97 -4.15 33.25
N ARG A 558 17.73 -5.04 32.27
CA ARG A 558 18.77 -5.47 31.32
C ARG A 558 19.00 -4.40 30.26
N ARG A 559 20.26 -3.97 30.10
CA ARG A 559 20.66 -2.91 29.17
C ARG A 559 20.26 -3.18 27.72
N ASP A 560 20.44 -4.40 27.23
CA ASP A 560 20.10 -4.76 25.85
C ASP A 560 18.59 -4.66 25.59
N HIS A 561 17.77 -5.11 26.55
CA HIS A 561 16.32 -5.01 26.43
C HIS A 561 15.87 -3.55 26.48
N LEU A 562 16.44 -2.77 27.41
CA LEU A 562 16.14 -1.33 27.50
C LEU A 562 16.55 -0.60 26.21
N ARG A 563 17.68 -0.97 25.60
CA ARG A 563 18.10 -0.42 24.31
C ARG A 563 17.04 -0.67 23.24
N ASP A 564 16.53 -1.89 23.13
CA ASP A 564 15.50 -2.24 22.15
C ASP A 564 14.16 -1.56 22.47
N ASP A 565 13.80 -1.43 23.75
CA ASP A 565 12.60 -0.72 24.21
C ASP A 565 12.67 0.77 23.84
N VAL A 566 13.84 1.39 24.02
CA VAL A 566 14.11 2.78 23.62
C VAL A 566 14.05 2.94 22.10
N LEU A 567 14.64 2.03 21.33
CA LEU A 567 14.52 2.04 19.86
C LEU A 567 13.06 1.94 19.43
N ARG A 568 12.28 1.03 20.05
CA ARG A 568 10.84 0.88 19.81
C ARG A 568 10.06 2.15 20.17
N ALA A 569 10.39 2.81 21.28
CA ALA A 569 9.75 4.07 21.67
C ALA A 569 10.01 5.20 20.67
N LEU A 570 11.25 5.36 20.20
CA LEU A 570 11.62 6.38 19.21
C LEU A 570 10.97 6.11 17.85
N ASN A 571 11.05 4.87 17.37
CA ASN A 571 10.42 4.46 16.11
C ASN A 571 8.91 4.63 16.16
N ARG A 572 8.26 4.29 17.27
CA ARG A 572 6.82 4.50 17.49
C ARG A 572 6.46 5.98 17.46
N LEU A 573 7.22 6.85 18.15
CA LEU A 573 6.96 8.28 18.17
C LEU A 573 7.06 8.91 16.77
N LEU A 574 8.06 8.52 15.98
CA LEU A 574 8.25 9.03 14.63
C LEU A 574 7.54 8.20 13.55
N HIS A 575 6.68 7.25 13.95
CA HIS A 575 5.99 6.38 13.01
C HIS A 575 5.04 7.20 12.12
N PRO A 576 5.07 7.01 10.79
CA PRO A 576 4.28 7.83 9.87
C PRO A 576 2.77 7.61 10.01
N LEU A 577 2.31 6.49 10.60
CA LEU A 577 0.89 6.14 10.71
C LEU A 577 0.33 6.16 12.14
N THR A 578 1.19 5.94 13.14
CA THR A 578 0.76 5.70 14.54
C THR A 578 1.57 6.53 15.54
N GLY A 579 2.53 7.31 15.06
CA GLY A 579 3.34 8.21 15.86
C GLY A 579 2.71 9.57 16.03
N GLY A 580 3.55 10.56 16.32
CA GLY A 580 3.12 11.93 16.59
C GLY A 580 2.47 12.08 17.97
N PRO A 581 2.11 13.33 18.33
CA PRO A 581 1.53 13.66 19.63
C PRO A 581 0.14 13.04 19.83
N ASP A 582 -0.64 12.89 18.75
CA ASP A 582 -2.02 12.41 18.80
C ASP A 582 -2.14 10.89 18.50
N GLY A 583 -1.02 10.21 18.24
CA GLY A 583 -0.99 8.77 17.91
C GLY A 583 -1.56 8.42 16.53
N THR A 584 -1.78 9.40 15.65
CA THR A 584 -2.36 9.25 14.29
C THR A 584 -1.32 9.43 13.18
N GLY A 585 -0.04 9.32 13.52
CA GLY A 585 1.10 9.56 12.64
C GLY A 585 1.69 10.95 12.82
N TRP A 586 3.00 11.08 12.65
CA TRP A 586 3.65 12.40 12.79
C TRP A 586 3.02 13.42 11.81
N PRO A 587 2.63 14.63 12.26
CA PRO A 587 2.00 15.61 11.38
C PRO A 587 2.94 16.08 10.27
N ILE A 588 2.47 16.12 9.03
CA ILE A 588 3.27 16.54 7.88
C ILE A 588 3.64 18.02 8.03
N GLY A 589 4.89 18.36 7.77
CA GLY A 589 5.46 19.70 7.92
C GLY A 589 5.67 20.16 9.36
N ARG A 590 5.30 19.36 10.38
CA ARG A 590 5.50 19.72 11.78
C ARG A 590 6.94 19.42 12.21
N PRO A 591 7.68 20.42 12.71
CA PRO A 591 9.04 20.20 13.17
C PRO A 591 9.14 19.20 14.33
N VAL A 592 10.23 18.43 14.39
CA VAL A 592 10.54 17.54 15.53
C VAL A 592 11.35 18.29 16.56
N GLN A 593 10.87 18.28 17.81
CA GLN A 593 11.54 18.95 18.93
C GLN A 593 12.16 17.94 19.89
N ARG A 594 13.35 18.26 20.40
CA ARG A 594 14.09 17.39 21.34
C ARG A 594 13.29 17.04 22.61
N HIS A 595 12.47 17.95 23.12
CA HIS A 595 11.69 17.69 24.34
C HIS A 595 10.60 16.64 24.14
N GLU A 596 10.03 16.50 22.94
CA GLU A 596 9.04 15.46 22.64
C GLU A 596 9.69 14.08 22.64
N LEU A 597 10.93 13.99 22.14
CA LEU A 597 11.75 12.78 22.21
C LEU A 597 12.07 12.44 23.68
N ALA A 598 12.52 13.43 24.45
CA ALA A 598 12.82 13.24 25.87
C ALA A 598 11.59 12.77 26.67
N ALA A 599 10.41 13.34 26.40
CA ALA A 599 9.16 12.92 27.01
C ALA A 599 8.84 11.46 26.67
N ALA A 600 8.98 11.04 25.40
CA ALA A 600 8.76 9.65 25.03
C ALA A 600 9.72 8.66 25.72
N LEU A 601 10.97 9.05 25.91
CA LEU A 601 11.95 8.24 26.66
C LEU A 601 11.63 8.18 28.16
N ALA A 602 11.12 9.26 28.75
CA ALA A 602 10.72 9.30 30.16
C ALA A 602 9.59 8.31 30.49
N TRP A 603 8.71 8.02 29.52
CA TRP A 603 7.65 7.03 29.65
C TRP A 603 8.08 5.59 29.33
N THR A 604 9.35 5.37 28.98
CA THR A 604 9.87 4.03 28.67
C THR A 604 10.30 3.32 29.96
N PRO A 605 9.68 2.18 30.32
CA PRO A 605 10.05 1.45 31.53
C PRO A 605 11.54 1.10 31.57
N GLY A 606 12.20 1.37 32.69
CA GLY A 606 13.61 1.08 32.89
C GLY A 606 14.58 2.22 32.58
N VAL A 607 14.13 3.32 31.96
CA VAL A 607 14.97 4.53 31.82
C VAL A 607 15.11 5.22 33.17
N ASP A 608 16.35 5.44 33.63
CA ASP A 608 16.64 6.19 34.85
C ASP A 608 16.69 7.70 34.55
N MET A 609 15.56 8.37 34.77
CA MET A 609 15.42 9.82 34.60
C MET A 609 16.09 10.66 35.69
N SER A 610 16.67 10.04 36.74
CA SER A 610 17.47 10.76 37.75
C SER A 610 18.87 11.10 37.26
N ARG A 611 19.33 10.46 36.18
CA ARG A 611 20.60 10.72 35.51
C ARG A 611 20.40 11.53 34.23
N GLU A 612 21.50 12.07 33.71
CA GLU A 612 21.46 12.86 32.48
C GLU A 612 21.08 11.98 31.27
N VAL A 613 20.06 12.42 30.52
CA VAL A 613 19.64 11.84 29.24
C VAL A 613 20.07 12.78 28.12
N VAL A 614 21.09 12.37 27.36
CA VAL A 614 21.63 13.15 26.25
C VAL A 614 20.97 12.71 24.95
N LEU A 615 20.42 13.67 24.19
CA LEU A 615 19.76 13.43 22.92
C LEU A 615 20.30 14.37 21.86
N ASP A 616 20.92 13.80 20.82
CA ASP A 616 21.43 14.54 19.68
C ASP A 616 20.71 14.12 18.40
N LEU A 617 20.19 15.11 17.69
CA LEU A 617 19.39 14.93 16.48
C LEU A 617 20.24 15.25 15.27
N TYR A 618 20.23 14.36 14.30
CA TYR A 618 20.94 14.53 13.05
C TYR A 618 20.00 14.26 11.88
N PRO A 619 19.69 15.25 11.03
CA PRO A 619 18.99 15.02 9.78
C PRO A 619 19.78 14.00 8.94
N ALA A 620 19.06 13.14 8.24
CA ALA A 620 19.64 12.16 7.34
C ALA A 620 18.87 12.13 6.02
N ASP A 621 19.60 12.02 4.91
CA ASP A 621 18.99 11.73 3.62
C ASP A 621 18.54 10.27 3.60
N THR A 622 17.26 10.03 3.30
CA THR A 622 16.68 8.68 3.31
C THR A 622 17.13 7.82 2.13
N THR A 623 17.73 8.42 1.10
CA THR A 623 18.21 7.77 -0.11
C THR A 623 19.70 7.47 -0.02
N THR A 624 20.52 8.47 0.30
CA THR A 624 21.99 8.33 0.34
C THR A 624 22.49 7.85 1.71
N GLY A 625 21.68 8.01 2.76
CA GLY A 625 22.11 7.76 4.15
C GLY A 625 23.09 8.81 4.67
N ALA A 626 23.38 9.86 3.90
CA ALA A 626 24.25 10.95 4.33
C ALA A 626 23.65 11.67 5.53
N ARG A 627 24.47 11.89 6.54
CA ARG A 627 24.07 12.51 7.80
C ARG A 627 24.46 13.99 7.78
N GLY A 628 23.51 14.86 8.08
CA GLY A 628 23.75 16.29 8.27
C GLY A 628 24.29 16.61 9.65
N ASP A 629 24.50 17.91 9.90
CA ASP A 629 24.99 18.43 11.18
C ASP A 629 23.97 18.25 12.31
N ARG A 630 24.47 18.32 13.55
CA ARG A 630 23.64 18.27 14.76
C ARG A 630 22.68 19.47 14.77
N VAL A 631 21.41 19.21 15.07
CA VAL A 631 20.37 20.24 15.21
C VAL A 631 19.64 20.11 16.55
N ASP A 632 19.16 21.23 17.10
CA ASP A 632 18.29 21.20 18.29
C ASP A 632 16.82 20.91 17.94
N LYS A 633 16.43 21.25 16.71
CA LYS A 633 15.08 21.08 16.16
C LYS A 633 15.21 20.73 14.69
N LEU A 634 14.53 19.67 14.26
CA LEU A 634 14.42 19.33 12.84
C LEU A 634 13.26 20.11 12.24
N LEU A 635 13.56 21.14 11.43
CA LEU A 635 12.56 21.84 10.63
C LEU A 635 12.17 20.98 9.42
N LEU A 636 10.87 20.93 9.12
CA LEU A 636 10.32 20.21 7.97
C LEU A 636 9.62 21.21 7.06
N ASN A 637 9.76 21.01 5.75
CA ASN A 637 8.95 21.72 4.76
C ASN A 637 7.47 21.30 4.88
N PRO A 638 6.50 22.14 4.46
CA PRO A 638 5.07 21.82 4.53
C PRO A 638 4.67 20.51 3.86
N ASP A 639 5.46 20.01 2.91
CA ASP A 639 5.24 18.75 2.21
C ASP A 639 6.15 17.60 2.67
N ALA A 640 6.89 17.79 3.77
CA ALA A 640 7.84 16.82 4.29
C ALA A 640 7.31 16.08 5.53
N LEU A 641 7.69 14.81 5.66
CA LEU A 641 7.34 13.95 6.79
C LEU A 641 8.63 13.35 7.37
N VAL A 642 8.78 13.40 8.69
CA VAL A 642 9.94 12.78 9.35
C VAL A 642 9.83 11.25 9.30
N LEU A 643 10.97 10.59 9.15
CA LEU A 643 11.11 9.13 9.25
C LEU A 643 12.32 8.77 10.11
N SER A 644 12.17 7.80 10.99
CA SER A 644 13.30 7.23 11.74
C SER A 644 14.36 6.67 10.79
N HIS A 645 15.61 7.06 11.00
CA HIS A 645 16.74 6.56 10.23
C HIS A 645 17.83 6.08 11.21
N ARG A 646 18.00 4.76 11.34
CA ARG A 646 19.13 4.09 12.02
C ARG A 646 19.59 4.73 13.35
N HIS A 647 18.66 4.90 14.30
CA HIS A 647 18.97 5.47 15.62
C HIS A 647 20.10 4.74 16.35
N LYS A 648 20.86 5.46 17.17
CA LYS A 648 21.95 4.92 18.00
C LYS A 648 21.62 5.14 19.47
N VAL A 649 21.62 4.07 20.25
CA VAL A 649 21.26 4.11 21.68
C VAL A 649 22.37 3.49 22.49
N GLN A 650 22.89 4.23 23.46
CA GLN A 650 23.89 3.80 24.42
C GLN A 650 23.26 3.82 25.83
N VAL A 651 23.28 2.66 26.49
CA VAL A 651 22.72 2.48 27.83
C VAL A 651 23.86 2.20 28.82
N SER A 652 23.99 3.05 29.83
CA SER A 652 24.97 2.92 30.93
C SER A 652 24.42 2.23 32.16
#